data_AF-A0A1C0V807-F1
#
_entry.id   AF-A0A1C0V807-F1
#
_cell.length_a   1.000
_cell.length_b   1.000
_cell.length_c   1.000
_cell.angle_alpha   90.00
_cell.angle_beta   90.00
_cell.angle_gamma   90.00
#
_symmetry.space_group_name_H-M   'P 1'
#
loop_
_entity.id
_entity.type
_entity.pdbx_description
1 polymer ?
#
loop_
_entity_poly.entity_id
_entity_poly.type
_entity_poly.pdbx_seq_one_letter_code
_entity_poly.pdbx_strand_id
1 'polypeptide(L)'
;MSFRVLSQVWPWLRVWLGFTIALGSVWISGPALADVVPADDGLGTLVDRPNDQQFNITGGSRSSSGTNLFHGFEQFDLEPGDRATFIIDPSIQNIFGRITSGDPSVIDGLVQMSGGSANLYLLNPAGIVFGSTAQVNVPGSFYATSANAMQFGLQWFNVFESNDLRGLNGTPTAFAFSPFLAGSIVHDGTIQANQQVALLGGTVLSTGSIASGANAVTVAAVEGDRVVRIQAIGNILSFDTGIPGLSSPNNSPIRPADTGFFAPLTLPELLSGPAENVATSIAVGDDGTVQLTRTGATVTLEPGAALVTGPVNGQEGGAGLQVLRDQSPFSVLPSVPNRPGSLDELGDRLPPNNAQDIANAFITFLDNAFEAGKFDPPGLRGEFGDPDFGPGGPWGEGNLAFDPGEFGPDFPLGPDGEFGPEPGELGPDGKFDPSKLGPESLAMLADIEASDLALDASLGDTFVQGNFDLGLDQLENTWTQQIETYLGSSISNNPVSSASLRELLSDIRQQTNSQTALIYVMLQEQQTDLVVITSSGEPIYRRSGVGRAEVLAAADRLRQAITNPVLRRGNAYRTAAEQLDRWLIAPIAPELAAQKIDTLLISPDVGLRSLPWAALHDGQQFLVQRFALGMTPSVNLTDARYVSLRNAPILAMGASEFPAGLNPLPAVPMELQTIAQERAQTTTFLNEAFTIANLQTQRQRQPAPILHLATHGEFKPGQPVNSYIQFWNQERLTLDRLRELSLNNPPVELLVLSACRTAVGDANAELGFAGLAVQAGVKSALASLWYVSDEGTLALMSEFYRQLSIAPTKSQALRQAQMAMIEGRVRVEGSGLTSSARGPIPLPSLPDNSGSLAHPYYWAAFVAIGSPW
;
A
#
# COMPACT_ATOMS: atom_id res chain seq x y z
N MET A 1 -10.36 -42.21 -71.08
CA MET A 1 -10.84 -43.18 -70.06
C MET A 1 -9.88 -43.10 -68.88
N SER A 2 -10.11 -42.12 -68.00
CA SER A 2 -10.86 -42.25 -66.73
C SER A 2 -9.91 -42.75 -65.64
N PHE A 3 -9.29 -41.84 -64.86
CA PHE A 3 -9.77 -41.34 -63.56
C PHE A 3 -10.18 -42.46 -62.57
N ARG A 4 -9.59 -42.40 -61.37
CA ARG A 4 -9.56 -43.38 -60.26
C ARG A 4 -8.44 -44.40 -60.48
N VAL A 5 -7.31 -44.39 -59.75
CA VAL A 5 -7.16 -44.41 -58.29
C VAL A 5 -5.76 -43.88 -57.95
N LEU A 6 -5.62 -42.63 -57.53
CA LEU A 6 -4.36 -42.08 -56.96
C LEU A 6 -4.68 -40.86 -56.08
N SER A 7 -5.58 -41.01 -55.10
CA SER A 7 -5.99 -39.91 -54.21
C SER A 7 -6.25 -40.35 -52.76
N GLN A 8 -5.48 -41.29 -52.21
CA GLN A 8 -5.66 -41.72 -50.80
C GLN A 8 -4.39 -41.97 -49.98
N VAL A 9 -3.20 -41.55 -50.42
CA VAL A 9 -1.98 -41.74 -49.60
C VAL A 9 -1.12 -40.47 -49.41
N TRP A 10 -1.53 -39.33 -49.98
CA TRP A 10 -0.78 -38.08 -49.85
C TRP A 10 -1.08 -37.16 -48.64
N PRO A 11 -2.10 -37.37 -47.77
CA PRO A 11 -2.27 -36.52 -46.58
C PRO A 11 -1.32 -36.85 -45.42
N TRP A 12 -0.71 -38.04 -45.38
CA TRP A 12 0.03 -38.50 -44.18
C TRP A 12 1.54 -38.24 -44.22
N LEU A 13 2.12 -37.92 -45.38
CA LEU A 13 3.56 -37.62 -45.50
C LEU A 13 3.92 -36.15 -45.21
N ARG A 14 2.93 -35.24 -45.12
CA ARG A 14 3.15 -33.84 -44.68
C ARG A 14 3.08 -33.65 -43.17
N VAL A 15 2.51 -34.62 -42.43
CA VAL A 15 2.42 -34.57 -40.96
C VAL A 15 3.71 -35.06 -40.29
N TRP A 16 4.54 -35.85 -40.98
CA TRP A 16 5.76 -36.44 -40.40
C TRP A 16 7.10 -35.77 -40.78
N LEU A 17 7.14 -34.85 -41.76
CA LEU A 17 8.35 -34.06 -42.06
C LEU A 17 8.31 -32.62 -41.52
N GLY A 18 7.18 -32.18 -40.95
CA GLY A 18 7.06 -30.91 -40.24
C GLY A 18 7.35 -30.97 -38.74
N PHE A 19 7.55 -32.18 -38.20
CA PHE A 19 7.70 -32.42 -36.75
C PHE A 19 9.15 -32.57 -36.27
N THR A 20 10.14 -32.35 -37.15
CA THR A 20 11.58 -32.48 -36.82
C THR A 20 12.41 -31.21 -37.09
N ILE A 21 11.79 -30.08 -37.43
CA ILE A 21 12.43 -28.74 -37.46
C ILE A 21 11.55 -27.73 -36.69
N ALA A 22 11.00 -28.15 -35.56
CA ALA A 22 10.29 -27.31 -34.58
C ALA A 22 10.57 -27.76 -33.14
N LEU A 23 11.81 -28.21 -32.90
CA LEU A 23 12.36 -28.48 -31.57
C LEU A 23 13.69 -27.72 -31.48
N GLY A 24 13.57 -26.42 -31.27
CA GLY A 24 14.66 -25.50 -31.01
C GLY A 24 14.07 -24.21 -30.48
N SER A 25 14.31 -23.94 -29.20
CA SER A 25 13.82 -22.80 -28.40
C SER A 25 12.32 -22.79 -28.06
N VAL A 26 11.87 -23.82 -27.32
CA VAL A 26 10.91 -23.59 -26.24
C VAL A 26 11.75 -23.09 -25.06
N TRP A 27 11.69 -21.80 -24.76
CA TRP A 27 12.14 -21.28 -23.47
C TRP A 27 11.11 -21.73 -22.45
N ILE A 28 11.35 -22.88 -21.85
CA ILE A 28 10.70 -23.23 -20.59
C ILE A 28 11.33 -22.29 -19.58
N SER A 29 10.64 -21.20 -19.23
CA SER A 29 10.99 -20.44 -18.04
C SER A 29 10.79 -21.37 -16.86
N GLY A 30 11.88 -21.98 -16.39
CA GLY A 30 11.90 -22.62 -15.07
C GLY A 30 11.59 -21.59 -13.98
N PRO A 31 11.37 -22.02 -12.73
CA PRO A 31 11.45 -21.09 -11.61
C PRO A 31 12.76 -20.29 -11.75
N ALA A 32 12.70 -18.97 -11.57
CA ALA A 32 13.91 -18.16 -11.54
C ALA A 32 14.80 -18.76 -10.45
N LEU A 33 15.97 -19.28 -10.86
CA LEU A 33 16.98 -19.80 -9.93
C LEU A 33 17.48 -18.62 -9.08
N ALA A 34 17.85 -18.86 -7.82
CA ALA A 34 18.48 -17.82 -7.01
C ALA A 34 19.74 -17.31 -7.72
N ASP A 35 19.94 -16.00 -7.70
CA ASP A 35 20.90 -15.34 -8.57
C ASP A 35 21.37 -14.00 -7.94
N VAL A 36 22.68 -13.72 -8.04
CA VAL A 36 23.26 -12.39 -7.81
C VAL A 36 23.42 -11.65 -9.14
N VAL A 37 22.56 -10.65 -9.36
CA VAL A 37 22.48 -9.88 -10.61
C VAL A 37 22.98 -8.44 -10.37
N PRO A 38 24.05 -7.98 -11.05
CA PRO A 38 24.49 -6.59 -10.95
C PRO A 38 23.47 -5.63 -11.56
N ALA A 39 23.27 -4.46 -10.95
CA ALA A 39 22.38 -3.43 -11.49
C ALA A 39 23.03 -2.58 -12.58
N ASP A 40 22.26 -2.18 -13.59
CA ASP A 40 22.66 -1.15 -14.56
C ASP A 40 22.40 0.26 -14.02
N ASP A 41 23.07 0.60 -12.91
CA ASP A 41 22.84 1.82 -12.13
C ASP A 41 24.03 2.80 -12.15
N GLY A 42 25.00 2.54 -13.03
CA GLY A 42 26.22 3.32 -13.17
C GLY A 42 27.28 3.07 -12.09
N LEU A 43 27.03 2.22 -11.07
CA LEU A 43 28.04 1.88 -10.06
C LEU A 43 29.11 0.91 -10.60
N GLY A 44 28.84 0.23 -11.72
CA GLY A 44 29.82 -0.63 -12.39
C GLY A 44 30.13 -1.91 -11.62
N THR A 45 29.13 -2.49 -10.96
CA THR A 45 29.26 -3.76 -10.24
C THR A 45 29.43 -4.90 -11.23
N LEU A 46 30.38 -5.79 -10.98
CA LEU A 46 30.64 -6.95 -11.81
C LEU A 46 30.48 -8.22 -10.97
N VAL A 47 29.73 -9.19 -11.50
CA VAL A 47 29.55 -10.50 -10.88
C VAL A 47 30.04 -11.56 -11.86
N ASP A 48 31.16 -12.20 -11.53
CA ASP A 48 31.71 -13.32 -12.30
C ASP A 48 31.29 -14.65 -11.68
N ARG A 49 30.94 -15.63 -12.51
CA ARG A 49 30.52 -16.97 -12.07
C ARG A 49 31.50 -18.02 -12.56
N PRO A 50 32.55 -18.34 -11.79
CA PRO A 50 33.49 -19.38 -12.17
C PRO A 50 32.87 -20.79 -12.16
N ASN A 51 31.73 -20.96 -11.49
CA ASN A 51 30.86 -22.14 -11.54
C ASN A 51 29.46 -21.78 -11.02
N ASP A 52 28.53 -22.74 -11.11
CA ASP A 52 27.12 -22.55 -10.78
C ASP A 52 26.84 -22.19 -9.31
N GLN A 53 27.82 -22.36 -8.40
CA GLN A 53 27.66 -22.11 -6.95
C GLN A 53 28.56 -20.98 -6.44
N GLN A 54 29.24 -20.25 -7.31
CA GLN A 54 30.19 -19.20 -6.91
C GLN A 54 29.91 -17.90 -7.64
N PHE A 55 29.77 -16.83 -6.86
CA PHE A 55 29.57 -15.46 -7.33
C PHE A 55 30.74 -14.60 -6.84
N ASN A 56 31.65 -14.25 -7.74
CA ASN A 56 32.77 -13.36 -7.46
C ASN A 56 32.37 -11.93 -7.78
N ILE A 57 32.21 -11.12 -6.72
CA ILE A 57 31.77 -9.73 -6.83
C ILE A 57 33.00 -8.83 -6.87
N THR A 58 33.15 -8.10 -7.97
CA THR A 58 34.25 -7.17 -8.26
C THR A 58 33.70 -5.87 -8.88
N GLY A 59 34.59 -4.97 -9.33
CA GLY A 59 34.18 -3.67 -9.87
C GLY A 59 33.69 -2.73 -8.76
N GLY A 60 32.59 -2.03 -9.01
CA GLY A 60 32.04 -1.04 -8.11
C GLY A 60 32.70 0.34 -8.24
N SER A 61 32.05 1.35 -7.67
CA SER A 61 32.50 2.74 -7.73
C SER A 61 33.01 3.20 -6.38
N ARG A 62 34.09 4.00 -6.37
CA ARG A 62 34.75 4.45 -5.14
C ARG A 62 34.36 5.89 -4.78
N SER A 63 34.33 6.19 -3.48
CA SER A 63 34.29 7.57 -3.00
C SER A 63 35.57 8.35 -3.34
N SER A 64 35.58 9.67 -3.13
CA SER A 64 36.78 10.48 -3.40
C SER A 64 37.97 10.12 -2.53
N SER A 65 37.74 9.63 -1.29
CA SER A 65 38.81 9.14 -0.41
C SER A 65 39.41 7.82 -0.89
N GLY A 66 38.72 7.10 -1.77
CA GLY A 66 39.11 5.78 -2.26
C GLY A 66 38.90 4.64 -1.25
N THR A 67 38.38 4.92 -0.05
CA THR A 67 38.22 3.96 1.05
C THR A 67 36.82 3.32 1.10
N ASN A 68 35.82 3.92 0.47
CA ASN A 68 34.46 3.39 0.38
C ASN A 68 34.21 2.84 -1.04
N LEU A 69 33.66 1.64 -1.12
CA LEU A 69 33.31 0.95 -2.36
C LEU A 69 31.80 0.71 -2.42
N PHE A 70 31.16 1.14 -3.50
CA PHE A 70 29.72 1.04 -3.71
C PHE A 70 29.41 0.04 -4.82
N HIS A 71 28.53 -0.91 -4.51
CA HIS A 71 27.96 -1.89 -5.42
C HIS A 71 26.44 -1.73 -5.51
N GLY A 72 25.91 -2.04 -6.69
CA GLY A 72 24.49 -2.02 -7.02
C GLY A 72 24.09 -3.36 -7.60
N PHE A 73 22.99 -3.89 -7.08
CA PHE A 73 22.41 -5.16 -7.50
C PHE A 73 20.93 -4.95 -7.84
N GLU A 74 20.48 -5.64 -8.88
CA GLU A 74 19.04 -5.84 -9.11
C GLU A 74 18.55 -6.92 -8.14
N GLN A 75 19.27 -8.03 -8.05
CA GLN A 75 18.93 -9.17 -7.20
C GLN A 75 20.16 -9.65 -6.44
N PHE A 76 19.97 -10.09 -5.20
CA PHE A 76 21.03 -10.65 -4.38
C PHE A 76 20.46 -11.85 -3.61
N ASP A 77 20.31 -12.97 -4.31
CA ASP A 77 19.79 -14.21 -3.73
C ASP A 77 20.83 -15.32 -3.80
N LEU A 78 20.85 -16.19 -2.80
CA LEU A 78 21.75 -17.34 -2.72
C LEU A 78 20.97 -18.60 -2.32
N GLU A 79 21.19 -19.68 -3.03
CA GLU A 79 20.68 -21.02 -2.69
C GLU A 79 21.63 -21.76 -1.73
N PRO A 80 21.14 -22.84 -1.07
CA PRO A 80 21.98 -23.72 -0.27
C PRO A 80 23.22 -24.23 -1.00
N GLY A 81 24.39 -23.86 -0.50
CA GLY A 81 25.69 -24.23 -1.05
C GLY A 81 26.33 -23.15 -1.94
N ASP A 82 25.58 -22.11 -2.29
CA ASP A 82 26.12 -20.96 -3.03
C ASP A 82 27.10 -20.15 -2.20
N ARG A 83 28.00 -19.44 -2.87
CA ARG A 83 29.02 -18.60 -2.26
C ARG A 83 29.17 -17.27 -3.00
N ALA A 84 28.72 -16.19 -2.38
CA ALA A 84 29.06 -14.83 -2.78
C ALA A 84 30.36 -14.37 -2.10
N THR A 85 31.37 -14.01 -2.91
CA THR A 85 32.66 -13.50 -2.43
C THR A 85 32.89 -12.10 -2.95
N PHE A 86 32.90 -11.10 -2.05
CA PHE A 86 33.37 -9.76 -2.36
C PHE A 86 34.90 -9.76 -2.43
N ILE A 87 35.46 -9.51 -3.62
CA ILE A 87 36.90 -9.47 -3.85
C ILE A 87 37.32 -8.00 -3.90
N ILE A 88 38.08 -7.56 -2.90
CA ILE A 88 38.43 -6.16 -2.71
C ILE A 88 39.94 -5.93 -2.61
N ASP A 89 40.32 -4.66 -2.78
CA ASP A 89 41.66 -4.17 -2.46
C ASP A 89 41.78 -3.92 -0.94
N PRO A 90 42.95 -4.18 -0.31
CA PRO A 90 43.15 -3.96 1.13
C PRO A 90 42.93 -2.51 1.61
N SER A 91 42.97 -1.53 0.71
CA SER A 91 42.72 -0.12 1.03
C SER A 91 41.24 0.22 1.26
N ILE A 92 40.32 -0.68 0.87
CA ILE A 92 38.89 -0.50 1.10
C ILE A 92 38.57 -0.75 2.57
N GLN A 93 37.87 0.21 3.18
CA GLN A 93 37.42 0.15 4.58
C GLN A 93 35.93 -0.19 4.69
N ASN A 94 35.10 0.23 3.73
CA ASN A 94 33.66 -0.04 3.73
C ASN A 94 33.17 -0.45 2.35
N ILE A 95 32.30 -1.45 2.31
CA ILE A 95 31.55 -1.90 1.14
C ILE A 95 30.06 -1.64 1.37
N PHE A 96 29.41 -0.99 0.42
CA PHE A 96 27.97 -0.73 0.43
C PHE A 96 27.33 -1.43 -0.77
N GLY A 97 26.54 -2.48 -0.51
CA GLY A 97 25.72 -3.15 -1.52
C GLY A 97 24.27 -2.69 -1.40
N ARG A 98 23.75 -2.03 -2.44
CA ARG A 98 22.32 -1.69 -2.54
C ARG A 98 21.60 -2.66 -3.48
N ILE A 99 20.39 -3.07 -3.10
CA ILE A 99 19.52 -3.91 -3.91
C ILE A 99 18.33 -3.05 -4.35
N THR A 100 18.04 -3.02 -5.66
CA THR A 100 17.21 -1.98 -6.29
C THR A 100 15.93 -2.51 -6.95
N SER A 101 15.73 -3.82 -7.07
CA SER A 101 14.56 -4.43 -7.73
C SER A 101 13.22 -4.16 -7.04
N GLY A 102 13.26 -3.92 -5.72
CA GLY A 102 12.06 -3.87 -4.89
C GLY A 102 11.56 -5.24 -4.42
N ASP A 103 12.32 -6.31 -4.69
CA ASP A 103 12.07 -7.63 -4.14
C ASP A 103 12.96 -7.90 -2.91
N PRO A 104 12.48 -8.65 -1.90
CA PRO A 104 13.30 -9.03 -0.75
C PRO A 104 14.48 -9.93 -1.17
N SER A 105 15.61 -9.80 -0.48
CA SER A 105 16.77 -10.67 -0.71
C SER A 105 16.62 -11.98 0.04
N VAL A 106 16.77 -13.12 -0.64
CA VAL A 106 16.74 -14.46 -0.06
C VAL A 106 18.15 -15.05 -0.07
N ILE A 107 18.80 -15.05 1.08
CA ILE A 107 20.19 -15.45 1.26
C ILE A 107 20.22 -16.76 2.06
N ASP A 108 20.34 -17.90 1.40
CA ASP A 108 20.50 -19.22 2.02
C ASP A 108 21.83 -19.88 1.62
N GLY A 109 22.89 -19.08 1.55
CA GLY A 109 24.25 -19.51 1.19
C GLY A 109 25.34 -18.74 1.93
N LEU A 110 26.58 -18.83 1.47
CA LEU A 110 27.74 -18.17 2.10
C LEU A 110 28.02 -16.79 1.50
N VAL A 111 27.93 -15.74 2.32
CA VAL A 111 28.45 -14.39 2.02
C VAL A 111 29.78 -14.20 2.73
N GLN A 112 30.84 -13.92 1.96
CA GLN A 112 32.19 -13.71 2.48
C GLN A 112 32.97 -12.64 1.73
N MET A 113 34.15 -12.31 2.24
CA MET A 113 35.06 -11.33 1.66
C MET A 113 36.47 -11.89 1.49
N SER A 114 37.17 -11.47 0.44
CA SER A 114 38.57 -11.79 0.17
C SER A 114 39.35 -10.54 -0.23
N GLY A 115 40.63 -10.48 0.14
CA GLY A 115 41.55 -9.40 -0.26
C GLY A 115 41.58 -8.16 0.64
N GLY A 116 40.78 -8.12 1.71
CA GLY A 116 40.78 -7.01 2.67
C GLY A 116 39.99 -7.29 3.93
N SER A 117 39.86 -6.30 4.81
CA SER A 117 39.15 -6.39 6.10
C SER A 117 38.04 -5.34 6.25
N ALA A 118 37.32 -5.05 5.16
CA ALA A 118 36.33 -3.99 5.12
C ALA A 118 35.04 -4.36 5.89
N ASN A 119 34.30 -3.34 6.32
CA ASN A 119 32.92 -3.47 6.78
C ASN A 119 32.00 -3.73 5.58
N LEU A 120 30.93 -4.52 5.78
CA LEU A 120 29.93 -4.80 4.75
C LEU A 120 28.55 -4.31 5.18
N TYR A 121 27.95 -3.47 4.35
CA TYR A 121 26.59 -2.95 4.49
C TYR A 121 25.74 -3.47 3.33
N LEU A 122 24.70 -4.23 3.63
CA LEU A 122 23.69 -4.69 2.66
C LEU A 122 22.37 -3.98 2.92
N LEU A 123 21.86 -3.33 1.88
CA LEU A 123 20.66 -2.49 1.92
C LEU A 123 19.62 -3.00 0.95
N ASN A 124 18.51 -3.48 1.48
CA ASN A 124 17.34 -3.83 0.68
C ASN A 124 16.06 -3.37 1.38
N PRO A 125 15.42 -2.28 0.92
CA PRO A 125 14.20 -1.78 1.56
C PRO A 125 13.00 -2.74 1.46
N ALA A 126 13.04 -3.73 0.55
CA ALA A 126 12.01 -4.76 0.45
C ALA A 126 12.11 -5.83 1.56
N GLY A 127 13.24 -5.91 2.24
CA GLY A 127 13.50 -6.90 3.29
C GLY A 127 14.60 -7.89 2.92
N ILE A 128 15.03 -8.67 3.90
CA ILE A 128 16.12 -9.65 3.76
C ILE A 128 15.80 -10.90 4.58
N VAL A 129 15.90 -12.08 3.96
CA VAL A 129 15.75 -13.38 4.61
C VAL A 129 17.08 -14.11 4.57
N PHE A 130 17.66 -14.40 5.74
CA PHE A 130 18.77 -15.33 5.89
C PHE A 130 18.21 -16.70 6.30
N GLY A 131 18.26 -17.65 5.37
CA GLY A 131 17.79 -19.03 5.58
C GLY A 131 18.61 -19.80 6.60
N SER A 132 18.17 -21.02 6.94
CA SER A 132 18.82 -21.85 7.98
C SER A 132 20.24 -22.30 7.61
N THR A 133 20.60 -22.32 6.31
CA THR A 133 21.95 -22.67 5.84
C THR A 133 22.81 -21.45 5.54
N ALA A 134 22.23 -20.25 5.63
CA ALA A 134 22.92 -18.99 5.42
C ALA A 134 24.13 -18.84 6.35
N GLN A 135 25.25 -18.40 5.79
CA GLN A 135 26.47 -18.09 6.52
C GLN A 135 26.99 -16.74 6.07
N VAL A 136 27.15 -15.80 6.99
CA VAL A 136 27.85 -14.53 6.74
C VAL A 136 29.15 -14.58 7.52
N ASN A 137 30.29 -14.47 6.83
CA ASN A 137 31.61 -14.42 7.47
C ASN A 137 32.40 -13.23 6.94
N VAL A 138 32.42 -12.16 7.73
CA VAL A 138 33.11 -10.92 7.35
C VAL A 138 34.18 -10.50 8.37
N PRO A 139 35.36 -10.07 7.88
CA PRO A 139 36.47 -9.66 8.75
C PRO A 139 36.28 -8.29 9.42
N GLY A 140 35.35 -7.46 8.93
CA GLY A 140 34.96 -6.17 9.53
C GLY A 140 33.66 -6.27 10.32
N SER A 141 32.88 -5.20 10.34
CA SER A 141 31.49 -5.17 10.82
C SER A 141 30.51 -5.57 9.71
N PHE A 142 29.37 -6.14 10.10
CA PHE A 142 28.27 -6.49 9.21
C PHE A 142 27.00 -5.70 9.55
N TYR A 143 26.40 -5.09 8.54
CA TYR A 143 25.13 -4.38 8.64
C TYR A 143 24.17 -4.90 7.58
N ALA A 144 23.00 -5.39 7.99
CA ALA A 144 21.89 -5.70 7.10
C ALA A 144 20.71 -4.78 7.46
N THR A 145 20.21 -4.02 6.49
CA THR A 145 19.18 -3.02 6.75
C THR A 145 18.13 -2.94 5.65
N SER A 146 16.90 -2.63 6.04
CA SER A 146 15.81 -2.25 5.13
C SER A 146 15.64 -0.73 4.99
N ALA A 147 16.60 0.05 5.48
CA ALA A 147 16.65 1.48 5.22
C ALA A 147 16.80 1.78 3.73
N ASN A 148 16.13 2.82 3.25
CA ASN A 148 16.22 3.25 1.86
C ASN A 148 17.29 4.32 1.60
N ALA A 149 17.91 4.86 2.65
CA ALA A 149 19.10 5.70 2.51
C ALA A 149 20.04 5.64 3.74
N MET A 150 21.31 5.97 3.51
CA MET A 150 22.35 6.12 4.54
C MET A 150 22.98 7.51 4.49
N GLN A 151 23.23 8.12 5.65
CA GLN A 151 23.85 9.44 5.75
C GLN A 151 25.36 9.35 5.94
N PHE A 152 26.11 10.19 5.21
CA PHE A 152 27.55 10.42 5.35
C PHE A 152 27.80 11.91 5.51
N GLY A 153 28.06 12.36 6.74
CA GLY A 153 28.16 13.79 7.03
C GLY A 153 26.84 14.51 6.70
N LEU A 154 26.83 15.36 5.67
CA LEU A 154 25.63 16.06 5.19
C LEU A 154 24.99 15.43 3.94
N GLN A 155 25.59 14.39 3.38
CA GLN A 155 25.12 13.75 2.15
C GLN A 155 24.42 12.42 2.44
N TRP A 156 23.59 11.99 1.49
CA TRP A 156 22.86 10.73 1.57
C TRP A 156 23.20 9.83 0.40
N PHE A 157 23.36 8.55 0.71
CA PHE A 157 23.41 7.46 -0.26
C PHE A 157 22.04 6.80 -0.30
N ASN A 158 21.31 6.97 -1.40
CA ASN A 158 19.96 6.47 -1.59
C ASN A 158 19.96 5.17 -2.42
N VAL A 159 19.08 4.23 -2.07
CA VAL A 159 18.94 2.96 -2.80
C VAL A 159 18.39 3.18 -4.22
N PHE A 160 17.42 4.07 -4.42
CA PHE A 160 16.66 4.19 -5.67
C PHE A 160 17.06 5.36 -6.56
N GLU A 161 17.94 6.24 -6.11
CA GLU A 161 18.33 7.43 -6.87
C GLU A 161 19.76 7.34 -7.38
N SER A 162 20.10 8.20 -8.33
CA SER A 162 21.49 8.43 -8.72
C SER A 162 22.22 9.15 -7.58
N ASN A 163 23.37 8.61 -7.16
CA ASN A 163 24.16 9.14 -6.04
C ASN A 163 25.43 9.85 -6.51
N ASP A 164 25.70 11.05 -5.97
CA ASP A 164 27.03 11.66 -6.10
C ASP A 164 27.98 11.08 -5.05
N LEU A 165 28.86 10.16 -5.48
CA LEU A 165 29.76 9.44 -4.59
C LEU A 165 30.92 10.28 -4.05
N ARG A 166 31.14 11.51 -4.57
CA ARG A 166 32.36 12.30 -4.28
C ARG A 166 32.48 12.72 -2.82
N GLY A 167 31.40 12.86 -2.07
CA GLY A 167 31.47 13.23 -0.65
C GLY A 167 30.97 12.16 0.32
N LEU A 168 30.63 10.97 -0.18
CA LEU A 168 30.24 9.81 0.65
C LEU A 168 31.47 9.11 1.25
N ASN A 169 32.24 9.84 2.06
CA ASN A 169 33.50 9.39 2.68
C ASN A 169 33.29 8.98 4.14
N GLY A 170 34.09 8.04 4.64
CA GLY A 170 34.02 7.57 6.03
C GLY A 170 32.90 6.53 6.26
N THR A 171 32.42 6.42 7.49
CA THR A 171 31.34 5.49 7.87
C THR A 171 29.97 6.19 7.90
N PRO A 172 28.86 5.48 7.65
CA PRO A 172 27.53 6.04 7.81
C PRO A 172 27.29 6.53 9.24
N THR A 173 26.55 7.64 9.38
CA THR A 173 26.15 8.20 10.68
C THR A 173 24.66 8.08 10.94
N ALA A 174 23.86 7.77 9.92
CA ALA A 174 22.43 7.54 10.07
C ALA A 174 21.86 6.64 8.96
N PHE A 175 20.71 6.02 9.24
CA PHE A 175 19.87 5.29 8.29
C PHE A 175 18.50 5.95 8.24
N ALA A 176 17.95 6.16 7.05
CA ALA A 176 16.59 6.67 6.87
C ALA A 176 15.66 5.55 6.42
N PHE A 177 14.52 5.47 7.09
CA PHE A 177 13.40 4.60 6.76
C PHE A 177 12.26 5.51 6.30
N SER A 178 12.11 5.64 4.98
CA SER A 178 11.03 6.45 4.42
C SER A 178 9.66 5.82 4.71
N PRO A 179 8.57 6.61 4.71
CA PRO A 179 7.22 6.08 4.90
C PRO A 179 6.96 4.90 3.96
N PHE A 180 6.42 3.80 4.50
CA PHE A 180 6.02 2.60 3.76
C PHE A 180 7.14 1.77 3.10
N LEU A 181 8.43 2.05 3.39
CA LEU A 181 9.58 1.31 2.82
C LEU A 181 10.42 0.56 3.87
N ALA A 182 9.87 0.28 5.04
CA ALA A 182 10.55 -0.47 6.09
C ALA A 182 10.25 -1.97 5.98
N GLY A 183 11.10 -2.72 5.27
CA GLY A 183 10.96 -4.16 5.04
C GLY A 183 11.39 -5.06 6.21
N SER A 184 10.87 -6.28 6.25
CA SER A 184 11.19 -7.25 7.30
C SER A 184 12.58 -7.87 7.12
N ILE A 185 13.28 -8.14 8.23
CA ILE A 185 14.50 -8.94 8.24
C ILE A 185 14.25 -10.23 9.01
N VAL A 186 14.49 -11.37 8.36
CA VAL A 186 14.45 -12.70 8.98
C VAL A 186 15.86 -13.27 9.01
N HIS A 187 16.29 -13.81 10.15
CA HIS A 187 17.60 -14.42 10.31
C HIS A 187 17.53 -15.75 11.06
N ASP A 188 17.75 -16.87 10.35
CA ASP A 188 17.77 -18.22 10.93
C ASP A 188 19.13 -18.94 10.80
N GLY A 189 20.04 -18.40 10.01
CA GLY A 189 21.38 -18.96 9.76
C GLY A 189 22.46 -18.55 10.78
N THR A 190 23.69 -18.36 10.30
CA THR A 190 24.85 -17.95 11.12
C THR A 190 25.47 -16.66 10.59
N ILE A 191 25.56 -15.63 11.42
CA ILE A 191 26.29 -14.39 11.12
C ILE A 191 27.51 -14.29 12.03
N GLN A 192 28.69 -14.23 11.42
CA GLN A 192 29.97 -14.02 12.10
C GLN A 192 30.68 -12.78 11.53
N ALA A 193 30.98 -11.83 12.43
CA ALA A 193 31.76 -10.65 12.13
C ALA A 193 32.85 -10.45 13.19
N ASN A 194 34.06 -10.02 12.79
CA ASN A 194 35.13 -9.77 13.78
C ASN A 194 34.94 -8.47 14.56
N GLN A 195 34.07 -7.57 14.09
CA GLN A 195 33.73 -6.33 14.79
C GLN A 195 32.27 -6.38 15.24
N GLN A 196 31.37 -5.61 14.61
CA GLN A 196 29.97 -5.46 15.02
C GLN A 196 29.00 -6.18 14.08
N VAL A 197 27.80 -6.49 14.57
CA VAL A 197 26.67 -6.96 13.75
C VAL A 197 25.45 -6.08 14.03
N ALA A 198 24.82 -5.56 12.98
CA ALA A 198 23.58 -4.81 13.09
C ALA A 198 22.52 -5.31 12.10
N LEU A 199 21.31 -5.60 12.61
CA LEU A 199 20.12 -5.94 11.84
C LEU A 199 19.06 -4.86 12.08
N LEU A 200 18.74 -4.09 11.04
CA LEU A 200 17.84 -2.92 11.13
C LEU A 200 16.68 -3.06 10.13
N GLY A 201 15.51 -3.50 10.60
CA GLY A 201 14.35 -3.83 9.76
C GLY A 201 13.10 -3.05 10.14
N GLY A 202 12.07 -3.03 9.29
CA GLY A 202 10.71 -2.66 9.71
C GLY A 202 10.17 -3.58 10.80
N THR A 203 10.39 -4.89 10.62
CA THR A 203 10.23 -5.95 11.62
C THR A 203 11.50 -6.79 11.58
N VAL A 204 11.99 -7.27 12.72
CA VAL A 204 13.18 -8.16 12.75
C VAL A 204 12.90 -9.43 13.53
N LEU A 205 13.07 -10.59 12.90
CA LEU A 205 12.98 -11.90 13.54
C LEU A 205 14.31 -12.65 13.39
N SER A 206 15.01 -12.87 14.51
CA SER A 206 16.32 -13.55 14.54
C SER A 206 16.30 -14.79 15.42
N THR A 207 16.24 -15.96 14.79
CA THR A 207 16.24 -17.30 15.41
C THR A 207 17.60 -18.03 15.24
N GLY A 208 18.47 -17.50 14.38
CA GLY A 208 19.82 -17.97 14.07
C GLY A 208 20.90 -17.49 15.03
N SER A 209 22.16 -17.88 14.78
CA SER A 209 23.30 -17.55 15.65
C SER A 209 24.07 -16.31 15.20
N ILE A 210 24.40 -15.41 16.13
CA ILE A 210 25.19 -14.21 15.87
C ILE A 210 26.47 -14.24 16.70
N ALA A 211 27.62 -14.07 16.07
CA ALA A 211 28.92 -13.95 16.72
C ALA A 211 29.63 -12.66 16.29
N SER A 212 30.02 -11.83 17.26
CA SER A 212 30.71 -10.56 17.04
C SER A 212 32.02 -10.50 17.84
N GLY A 213 33.11 -10.01 17.24
CA GLY A 213 34.40 -9.89 17.93
C GLY A 213 34.57 -8.63 18.79
N ALA A 214 33.77 -7.57 18.57
CA ALA A 214 33.80 -6.34 19.37
C ALA A 214 32.39 -5.96 19.85
N ASN A 215 32.04 -6.35 21.08
CA ASN A 215 31.02 -5.84 22.03
C ASN A 215 29.69 -5.19 21.55
N ALA A 216 29.24 -5.28 20.30
CA ALA A 216 27.96 -4.72 19.90
C ALA A 216 27.27 -5.61 18.86
N VAL A 217 26.17 -6.24 19.29
CA VAL A 217 25.14 -6.80 18.41
C VAL A 217 23.89 -5.95 18.58
N THR A 218 23.47 -5.33 17.49
CA THR A 218 22.32 -4.43 17.46
C THR A 218 21.21 -5.06 16.63
N VAL A 219 20.03 -5.23 17.23
CA VAL A 219 18.84 -5.69 16.51
C VAL A 219 17.74 -4.70 16.78
N ALA A 220 17.34 -3.92 15.78
CA ALA A 220 16.32 -2.90 15.95
C ALA A 220 15.25 -3.03 14.87
N ALA A 221 14.00 -2.97 15.33
CA ALA A 221 12.87 -2.76 14.45
C ALA A 221 12.57 -1.25 14.41
N VAL A 222 12.36 -0.75 13.20
CA VAL A 222 12.31 0.68 12.89
C VAL A 222 11.11 0.91 12.01
N GLU A 223 10.11 1.61 12.55
CA GLU A 223 8.94 1.98 11.77
C GLU A 223 9.32 2.91 10.60
N GLY A 224 8.46 2.94 9.58
CA GLY A 224 8.60 3.91 8.50
C GLY A 224 8.50 5.35 9.02
N ASP A 225 9.05 6.29 8.24
CA ASP A 225 9.16 7.71 8.61
C ASP A 225 10.06 7.98 9.83
N ARG A 226 11.21 7.29 9.88
CA ARG A 226 12.20 7.42 10.97
C ARG A 226 13.62 7.57 10.44
N VAL A 227 14.46 8.26 11.21
CA VAL A 227 15.91 8.26 11.04
C VAL A 227 16.57 7.64 12.26
N VAL A 228 17.40 6.62 12.02
CA VAL A 228 18.21 5.97 13.05
C VAL A 228 19.60 6.56 13.01
N ARG A 229 20.03 7.25 14.07
CA ARG A 229 21.39 7.79 14.17
C ARG A 229 22.33 6.82 14.89
N ILE A 230 23.53 6.65 14.35
CA ILE A 230 24.58 5.78 14.87
C ILE A 230 25.73 6.65 15.41
N GLN A 231 26.21 6.38 16.62
CA GLN A 231 27.45 6.99 17.13
C GLN A 231 28.68 6.15 16.77
N ALA A 232 29.88 6.75 16.85
CA ALA A 232 31.17 6.14 16.45
C ALA A 232 31.58 4.84 17.20
N ILE A 233 30.73 4.31 18.08
CA ILE A 233 30.92 3.04 18.80
C ILE A 233 29.77 2.04 18.49
N GLY A 234 28.93 2.29 17.47
CA GLY A 234 27.91 1.33 17.01
C GLY A 234 26.63 1.25 17.86
N ASN A 235 26.49 2.12 18.87
CA ASN A 235 25.24 2.26 19.62
C ASN A 235 24.27 3.17 18.85
N ILE A 236 23.00 2.76 18.78
CA ILE A 236 21.91 3.61 18.30
C ILE A 236 21.59 4.63 19.40
N LEU A 237 21.46 5.91 19.01
CA LEU A 237 21.32 7.03 19.95
C LEU A 237 19.90 7.55 20.11
N SER A 238 19.17 7.60 19.01
CA SER A 238 17.82 8.16 18.96
C SER A 238 17.08 7.66 17.73
N PHE A 239 15.76 7.59 17.87
CA PHE A 239 14.82 7.64 16.76
C PHE A 239 14.37 9.09 16.64
N ASP A 240 14.77 9.76 15.56
CA ASP A 240 14.26 11.10 15.27
C ASP A 240 13.01 10.96 14.39
N THR A 241 11.92 11.63 14.76
CA THR A 241 10.74 11.80 13.91
C THR A 241 10.98 12.94 12.92
N GLY A 242 10.63 12.69 11.65
CA GLY A 242 10.92 13.61 10.56
C GLY A 242 12.40 13.57 10.15
N ILE A 243 12.66 13.36 8.87
CA ILE A 243 14.02 13.19 8.36
C ILE A 243 14.73 14.56 8.23
N PRO A 244 15.68 14.93 9.11
CA PRO A 244 16.28 16.26 9.05
C PRO A 244 17.34 16.27 7.94
N GLY A 245 17.09 17.03 6.87
CA GLY A 245 18.07 17.28 5.81
C GLY A 245 18.06 16.30 4.63
N LEU A 246 16.97 15.56 4.39
CA LEU A 246 16.64 15.05 3.05
C LEU A 246 15.81 16.10 2.26
N SER A 247 16.17 17.37 2.38
CA SER A 247 15.72 18.38 1.44
C SER A 247 16.65 18.34 0.24
N SER A 248 16.12 17.83 -0.89
CA SER A 248 16.43 18.47 -2.18
C SER A 248 16.33 20.00 -1.99
N PRO A 249 17.07 20.86 -2.70
CA PRO A 249 17.00 22.32 -2.55
C PRO A 249 15.58 22.93 -2.56
N ASN A 250 14.53 22.13 -2.82
CA ASN A 250 13.11 22.47 -2.83
C ASN A 250 12.24 21.78 -1.74
N ASN A 251 12.81 21.28 -0.63
CA ASN A 251 12.03 20.84 0.55
C ASN A 251 10.97 19.75 0.28
N SER A 252 11.19 18.86 -0.70
CA SER A 252 10.34 17.69 -0.97
C SER A 252 10.93 16.43 -0.33
N PRO A 253 10.12 15.52 0.24
CA PRO A 253 10.58 14.20 0.65
C PRO A 253 11.27 13.52 -0.52
N ILE A 254 12.43 12.92 -0.28
CA ILE A 254 13.18 12.19 -1.30
C ILE A 254 12.33 11.00 -1.75
N ARG A 255 11.82 11.11 -2.97
CA ARG A 255 10.93 10.16 -3.63
C ARG A 255 11.73 9.55 -4.78
N PRO A 256 11.86 8.21 -4.85
CA PRO A 256 12.48 7.53 -5.96
C PRO A 256 11.97 8.07 -7.29
N ALA A 257 12.85 8.71 -8.05
CA ALA A 257 12.60 8.96 -9.46
C ALA A 257 12.76 7.61 -10.18
N ASP A 258 11.68 7.16 -10.82
CA ASP A 258 11.66 6.20 -11.93
C ASP A 258 11.66 4.69 -11.62
N THR A 259 11.75 4.24 -10.36
CA THR A 259 11.52 2.83 -9.99
C THR A 259 10.22 2.68 -9.18
N GLY A 260 9.19 2.06 -9.77
CA GLY A 260 7.86 1.92 -9.18
C GLY A 260 7.86 1.57 -7.69
N PHE A 261 7.10 2.32 -6.89
CA PHE A 261 6.94 2.07 -5.45
C PHE A 261 6.47 0.62 -5.20
N PHE A 262 7.25 -0.14 -4.43
CA PHE A 262 6.82 -1.39 -3.81
C PHE A 262 6.49 -1.14 -2.34
N ALA A 263 5.52 -1.89 -1.80
CA ALA A 263 5.33 -2.00 -0.37
C ALA A 263 6.12 -3.24 0.07
N PRO A 264 7.06 -3.13 1.03
CA PRO A 264 7.74 -4.30 1.56
C PRO A 264 6.73 -5.31 2.12
N LEU A 265 7.00 -6.59 1.94
CA LEU A 265 6.12 -7.65 2.41
C LEU A 265 6.09 -7.67 3.95
N THR A 266 4.90 -7.96 4.50
CA THR A 266 4.81 -8.31 5.93
C THR A 266 5.59 -9.61 6.20
N LEU A 267 5.96 -9.85 7.45
CA LEU A 267 6.72 -11.05 7.81
C LEU A 267 6.04 -12.36 7.36
N PRO A 268 4.72 -12.58 7.55
CA PRO A 268 4.04 -13.76 7.04
C PRO A 268 4.04 -13.85 5.51
N GLU A 269 3.82 -12.75 4.79
CA GLU A 269 3.84 -12.71 3.31
C GLU A 269 5.24 -12.99 2.76
N LEU A 270 6.28 -12.48 3.42
CA LEU A 270 7.66 -12.73 3.06
C LEU A 270 7.99 -14.23 3.15
N LEU A 271 7.58 -14.86 4.26
CA LEU A 271 7.85 -16.27 4.57
C LEU A 271 6.95 -17.25 3.79
N SER A 272 5.78 -16.82 3.33
CA SER A 272 4.85 -17.64 2.51
C SER A 272 4.93 -17.35 1.01
N GLY A 273 5.75 -16.37 0.60
CA GLY A 273 5.94 -15.97 -0.79
C GLY A 273 7.39 -16.19 -1.26
N PRO A 274 8.18 -15.12 -1.48
CA PRO A 274 9.55 -15.26 -2.02
C PRO A 274 10.46 -16.22 -1.24
N ALA A 275 10.25 -16.37 0.08
CA ALA A 275 11.03 -17.27 0.93
C ALA A 275 10.34 -18.61 1.27
N GLU A 276 9.21 -18.96 0.62
CA GLU A 276 8.42 -20.17 0.94
C GLU A 276 9.23 -21.47 0.91
N ASN A 277 10.21 -21.55 0.00
CA ASN A 277 11.05 -22.74 -0.19
C ASN A 277 12.35 -22.73 0.62
N VAL A 278 12.58 -21.68 1.43
CA VAL A 278 13.77 -21.54 2.26
C VAL A 278 13.53 -22.28 3.56
N ALA A 279 14.40 -23.25 3.87
CA ALA A 279 14.34 -23.93 5.15
C ALA A 279 14.61 -22.91 6.27
N THR A 280 13.62 -22.66 7.12
CA THR A 280 13.76 -21.85 8.33
C THR A 280 13.14 -22.58 9.52
N SER A 281 13.55 -22.24 10.74
CA SER A 281 12.92 -22.70 11.98
C SER A 281 11.61 -21.95 12.30
N ILE A 282 10.99 -21.41 11.26
CA ILE A 282 9.84 -20.52 11.29
C ILE A 282 8.82 -21.06 10.28
N ALA A 283 7.57 -21.19 10.67
CA ALA A 283 6.45 -21.57 9.80
C ALA A 283 5.36 -20.52 9.88
N VAL A 284 4.58 -20.37 8.81
CA VAL A 284 3.41 -19.49 8.80
C VAL A 284 2.17 -20.37 8.95
N GLY A 285 1.33 -20.07 9.94
CA GLY A 285 0.04 -20.71 10.12
C GLY A 285 -0.98 -20.23 9.08
N ASP A 286 -2.04 -21.01 8.88
CA ASP A 286 -3.11 -20.70 7.91
C ASP A 286 -3.86 -19.37 8.22
N ASP A 287 -3.70 -18.85 9.44
CA ASP A 287 -4.25 -17.59 9.94
C ASP A 287 -3.27 -16.40 9.83
N GLY A 288 -2.10 -16.61 9.23
CA GLY A 288 -1.05 -15.59 9.09
C GLY A 288 -0.18 -15.40 10.33
N THR A 289 -0.36 -16.21 11.38
CA THR A 289 0.51 -16.18 12.56
C THR A 289 1.85 -16.86 12.26
N VAL A 290 2.92 -16.43 12.95
CA VAL A 290 4.26 -17.01 12.78
C VAL A 290 4.54 -18.00 13.89
N GLN A 291 4.75 -19.26 13.55
CA GLN A 291 5.10 -20.32 14.49
C GLN A 291 6.61 -20.60 14.47
N LEU A 292 7.23 -20.52 15.65
CA LEU A 292 8.60 -20.96 15.85
C LEU A 292 8.62 -22.49 15.94
N THR A 293 9.00 -23.18 14.86
CA THR A 293 8.92 -24.65 14.77
C THR A 293 9.77 -25.35 15.82
N ARG A 294 10.84 -24.69 16.30
CA ARG A 294 11.75 -25.21 17.34
C ARG A 294 11.13 -25.22 18.74
N THR A 295 10.28 -24.25 19.07
CA THR A 295 9.68 -24.10 20.41
C THR A 295 8.19 -24.42 20.44
N GLY A 296 7.54 -24.48 19.27
CA GLY A 296 6.08 -24.56 19.15
C GLY A 296 5.36 -23.27 19.53
N ALA A 297 6.09 -22.18 19.82
CA ALA A 297 5.51 -20.91 20.19
C ALA A 297 4.95 -20.21 18.96
N THR A 298 3.72 -19.71 19.07
CA THR A 298 3.11 -18.83 18.07
C THR A 298 3.38 -17.39 18.49
N VAL A 299 3.91 -16.59 17.56
CA VAL A 299 4.21 -15.17 17.78
C VAL A 299 3.55 -14.35 16.69
N THR A 300 2.82 -13.33 17.10
CA THR A 300 2.34 -12.26 16.22
C THR A 300 3.31 -11.09 16.34
N LEU A 301 4.00 -10.73 15.25
CA LEU A 301 4.90 -9.57 15.22
C LEU A 301 4.24 -8.45 14.43
N GLU A 302 3.98 -7.34 15.10
CA GLU A 302 3.52 -6.10 14.47
C GLU A 302 4.68 -5.39 13.74
N PRO A 303 4.40 -4.49 12.78
CA PRO A 303 5.39 -3.54 12.29
C PRO A 303 6.08 -2.82 13.47
N GLY A 304 7.40 -2.64 13.42
CA GLY A 304 8.15 -2.07 14.53
C GLY A 304 8.52 -3.07 15.64
N ALA A 305 8.17 -4.35 15.51
CA ALA A 305 8.55 -5.40 16.47
C ALA A 305 9.87 -6.10 16.11
N ALA A 306 10.69 -6.38 17.13
CA ALA A 306 11.90 -7.20 17.02
C ALA A 306 11.83 -8.40 17.98
N LEU A 307 12.17 -9.60 17.50
CA LEU A 307 12.29 -10.82 18.28
C LEU A 307 13.64 -11.50 18.03
N VAL A 308 14.37 -11.81 19.11
CA VAL A 308 15.64 -12.53 19.06
C VAL A 308 15.53 -13.76 19.96
N THR A 309 15.68 -14.96 19.39
CA THR A 309 15.61 -16.23 20.15
C THR A 309 16.84 -17.13 19.94
N GLY A 310 17.76 -16.76 19.04
CA GLY A 310 18.99 -17.49 18.78
C GLY A 310 20.17 -17.06 19.66
N PRO A 311 21.27 -17.83 19.71
CA PRO A 311 22.42 -17.52 20.55
C PRO A 311 23.20 -16.31 20.00
N VAL A 312 23.52 -15.36 20.89
CA VAL A 312 24.32 -14.16 20.61
C VAL A 312 25.60 -14.20 21.44
N ASN A 313 26.76 -14.31 20.79
CA ASN A 313 28.06 -14.45 21.45
C ASN A 313 28.97 -13.24 21.16
N GLY A 314 29.53 -12.63 22.22
CA GLY A 314 30.60 -11.62 22.14
C GLY A 314 31.79 -11.97 23.04
N GLN A 315 32.93 -11.27 22.87
CA GLN A 315 34.12 -11.45 23.72
C GLN A 315 33.80 -11.09 25.20
N GLU A 316 34.44 -11.78 26.15
CA GLU A 316 34.18 -11.67 27.60
C GLU A 316 34.13 -10.20 28.10
N GLY A 317 33.00 -9.81 28.70
CA GLY A 317 32.88 -8.57 29.48
C GLY A 317 32.06 -7.41 28.87
N GLY A 318 31.35 -7.57 27.76
CA GLY A 318 30.55 -6.46 27.23
C GLY A 318 29.65 -6.72 26.02
N ALA A 319 29.14 -7.93 25.81
CA ALA A 319 28.13 -8.16 24.77
C ALA A 319 26.77 -7.56 25.20
N GLY A 320 26.54 -6.28 24.92
CA GLY A 320 25.22 -5.66 25.07
C GLY A 320 24.37 -5.98 23.84
N LEU A 321 23.29 -6.74 24.02
CA LEU A 321 22.23 -6.80 23.01
C LEU A 321 21.39 -5.53 23.15
N GLN A 322 21.47 -4.63 22.18
CA GLN A 322 20.63 -3.43 22.14
C GLN A 322 19.39 -3.73 21.27
N VAL A 323 18.23 -3.85 21.91
CA VAL A 323 16.91 -3.95 21.25
C VAL A 323 16.16 -2.64 21.50
N LEU A 324 15.79 -1.94 20.43
CA LEU A 324 15.13 -0.63 20.49
C LEU A 324 13.77 -0.66 19.77
N ARG A 325 12.77 0.06 20.30
CA ARG A 325 11.40 0.17 19.77
C ARG A 325 10.66 1.44 20.22
N ASP A 326 9.56 1.76 19.53
CA ASP A 326 8.80 3.03 19.64
C ASP A 326 7.33 2.85 20.12
N GLN A 327 6.91 1.75 20.80
CA GLN A 327 5.70 1.63 21.72
C GLN A 327 4.89 0.28 21.77
N SER A 328 5.17 -0.82 21.02
CA SER A 328 4.37 -2.10 21.07
C SER A 328 4.82 -3.17 22.10
N PRO A 329 3.98 -4.19 22.51
CA PRO A 329 4.30 -5.19 23.54
C PRO A 329 5.48 -6.14 23.20
N PHE A 330 6.20 -6.62 24.23
CA PHE A 330 7.37 -7.52 24.11
C PHE A 330 7.04 -8.94 24.54
N SER A 331 7.71 -9.94 23.97
CA SER A 331 7.79 -11.28 24.55
C SER A 331 9.18 -11.87 24.34
N VAL A 332 9.97 -11.96 25.41
CA VAL A 332 11.15 -12.85 25.46
C VAL A 332 10.71 -14.17 26.04
N LEU A 333 10.78 -15.21 25.22
CA LEU A 333 10.67 -16.59 25.72
C LEU A 333 12.06 -17.01 26.24
N PRO A 334 12.19 -17.41 27.52
CA PRO A 334 13.47 -17.72 28.10
C PRO A 334 14.03 -19.02 27.49
N SER A 335 15.12 -18.88 26.74
CA SER A 335 16.08 -19.98 26.54
C SER A 335 17.50 -19.43 26.58
N VAL A 336 17.85 -18.75 27.67
CA VAL A 336 19.24 -18.40 27.99
C VAL A 336 19.76 -19.38 29.05
N PRO A 337 20.80 -20.19 28.75
CA PRO A 337 21.52 -20.90 29.79
C PRO A 337 22.36 -19.89 30.59
N ASN A 338 21.98 -19.68 31.86
CA ASN A 338 22.74 -19.09 32.97
C ASN A 338 24.18 -18.59 32.70
N ARG A 339 24.42 -17.27 32.88
CA ARG A 339 25.47 -16.67 33.76
C ARG A 339 25.36 -15.13 33.79
N PRO A 340 25.76 -14.47 34.91
CA PRO A 340 25.35 -13.11 35.23
C PRO A 340 26.21 -12.05 34.52
N GLY A 341 25.56 -11.11 33.83
CA GLY A 341 26.13 -9.87 33.27
C GLY A 341 25.00 -8.87 33.06
N SER A 342 25.19 -7.62 33.48
CA SER A 342 24.16 -6.60 33.77
C SER A 342 23.36 -6.10 32.56
N LEU A 343 22.04 -5.96 32.75
CA LEU A 343 21.11 -5.17 31.93
C LEU A 343 21.16 -3.71 32.44
N ASP A 344 21.74 -2.80 31.66
CA ASP A 344 21.63 -1.35 31.93
C ASP A 344 20.60 -0.75 30.95
N GLU A 345 19.40 -0.44 31.47
CA GLU A 345 18.36 0.34 30.77
C GLU A 345 18.64 1.84 30.96
N LEU A 346 18.77 2.57 29.85
CA LEU A 346 18.83 4.03 29.87
C LEU A 346 17.47 4.56 29.40
N GLY A 347 16.65 4.97 30.37
CA GLY A 347 15.44 5.74 30.14
C GLY A 347 15.76 7.22 29.89
N ASP A 348 15.03 7.85 28.96
CA ASP A 348 14.37 9.12 29.24
C ASP A 348 13.47 9.58 28.07
N ARG A 349 12.25 9.98 28.46
CA ARG A 349 11.23 10.82 27.78
C ARG A 349 10.24 10.16 26.79
N LEU A 350 9.13 9.70 27.36
CA LEU A 350 7.80 9.67 26.71
C LEU A 350 6.76 10.35 27.63
N PRO A 351 5.80 11.13 27.08
CA PRO A 351 4.71 11.74 27.85
C PRO A 351 3.66 10.70 28.31
N PRO A 352 2.90 10.98 29.39
CA PRO A 352 1.97 10.02 29.99
C PRO A 352 0.62 10.04 29.28
N ASN A 353 0.18 8.90 28.76
CA ASN A 353 -1.22 8.45 28.61
C ASN A 353 -1.15 6.96 28.23
N ASN A 354 -1.91 6.11 28.95
CA ASN A 354 -2.18 4.66 28.74
C ASN A 354 -2.03 3.77 30.00
N ALA A 355 -2.36 4.29 31.18
CA ALA A 355 -2.51 3.47 32.40
C ALA A 355 -3.74 2.52 32.35
N GLN A 356 -4.73 2.80 31.49
CA GLN A 356 -5.97 2.03 31.37
C GLN A 356 -5.78 0.70 30.60
N ASP A 357 -4.90 0.68 29.58
CA ASP A 357 -4.65 -0.50 28.75
C ASP A 357 -3.84 -1.57 29.47
N ILE A 358 -2.95 -1.13 30.39
CA ILE A 358 -2.16 -2.02 31.26
C ILE A 358 -3.05 -2.70 32.30
N ALA A 359 -4.06 -2.00 32.84
CA ALA A 359 -5.01 -2.57 33.79
C ALA A 359 -5.92 -3.63 33.15
N ASN A 360 -6.37 -3.40 31.91
CA ASN A 360 -7.23 -4.34 31.19
C ASN A 360 -6.45 -5.59 30.73
N ALA A 361 -5.21 -5.45 30.26
CA ALA A 361 -4.35 -6.58 29.91
C ALA A 361 -4.01 -7.48 31.11
N PHE A 362 -3.89 -6.90 32.31
CA PHE A 362 -3.59 -7.63 33.54
C PHE A 362 -4.80 -8.42 34.08
N ILE A 363 -6.03 -7.88 33.94
CA ILE A 363 -7.27 -8.56 34.33
C ILE A 363 -7.55 -9.75 33.39
N THR A 364 -7.38 -9.58 32.08
CA THR A 364 -7.54 -10.68 31.10
C THR A 364 -6.49 -11.78 31.25
N PHE A 365 -5.29 -11.46 31.72
CA PHE A 365 -4.25 -12.45 32.02
C PHE A 365 -4.58 -13.29 33.27
N LEU A 366 -5.15 -12.67 34.31
CA LEU A 366 -5.51 -13.37 35.56
C LEU A 366 -6.73 -14.29 35.40
N ASP A 367 -7.72 -13.91 34.58
CA ASP A 367 -8.89 -14.76 34.29
C ASP A 367 -8.50 -16.01 33.48
N ASN A 368 -7.56 -15.88 32.54
CA ASN A 368 -7.08 -17.01 31.73
C ASN A 368 -6.13 -17.95 32.50
N ALA A 369 -5.46 -17.47 33.55
CA ALA A 369 -4.55 -18.27 34.37
C ALA A 369 -5.27 -19.17 35.40
N PHE A 370 -6.50 -18.84 35.78
CA PHE A 370 -7.30 -19.66 36.71
C PHE A 370 -8.10 -20.79 36.03
N GLU A 371 -8.42 -20.68 34.74
CA GLU A 371 -9.19 -21.71 34.01
C GLU A 371 -8.35 -22.92 33.55
N ALA A 372 -7.02 -22.84 33.54
CA ALA A 372 -6.16 -23.87 32.92
C ALA A 372 -5.52 -24.93 33.86
N GLY A 373 -5.79 -24.89 35.17
CA GLY A 373 -5.71 -26.05 36.09
C GLY A 373 -4.47 -26.99 36.05
N LYS A 374 -3.25 -26.53 35.74
CA LYS A 374 -2.04 -27.39 35.77
C LYS A 374 -0.75 -26.61 36.08
N PHE A 375 -0.27 -26.64 37.32
CA PHE A 375 1.08 -27.13 37.67
C PHE A 375 1.34 -27.08 39.19
N ASP A 376 1.85 -28.19 39.71
CA ASP A 376 2.45 -28.36 41.05
C ASP A 376 3.91 -28.79 40.82
N PRO A 377 4.92 -28.08 41.35
CA PRO A 377 6.25 -28.65 41.50
C PRO A 377 6.65 -28.80 42.98
N PRO A 378 7.34 -29.91 43.31
CA PRO A 378 7.53 -30.35 44.69
C PRO A 378 8.72 -29.68 45.37
N GLY A 379 8.57 -29.42 46.68
CA GLY A 379 9.67 -29.53 47.61
C GLY A 379 10.22 -28.24 48.21
N LEU A 380 9.40 -27.51 48.98
CA LEU A 380 9.90 -26.81 50.17
C LEU A 380 8.97 -27.12 51.35
N ARG A 381 9.39 -28.10 52.16
CA ARG A 381 8.87 -28.35 53.51
C ARG A 381 9.30 -27.21 54.43
N GLY A 382 8.40 -26.74 55.29
CA GLY A 382 8.79 -26.04 56.51
C GLY A 382 7.69 -25.18 57.14
N GLU A 383 6.83 -25.83 57.90
CA GLU A 383 6.20 -25.32 59.14
C GLU A 383 5.61 -23.90 59.17
N PHE A 384 4.28 -23.81 59.09
CA PHE A 384 3.37 -23.21 60.09
C PHE A 384 1.97 -23.67 59.63
N GLY A 385 1.28 -24.59 60.31
CA GLY A 385 0.67 -24.35 61.62
C GLY A 385 -0.78 -23.89 61.42
N ASP A 386 -1.68 -24.84 61.18
CA ASP A 386 -3.15 -24.76 61.17
C ASP A 386 -3.72 -24.19 62.51
N PRO A 387 -5.05 -24.05 62.72
CA PRO A 387 -6.12 -23.32 62.02
C PRO A 387 -6.70 -22.20 62.92
N ASP A 388 -7.36 -21.20 62.33
CA ASP A 388 -8.56 -20.51 62.87
C ASP A 388 -8.65 -19.11 62.26
N PHE A 389 -9.75 -18.82 61.56
CA PHE A 389 -10.63 -17.67 61.77
C PHE A 389 -11.56 -17.51 60.55
N GLY A 390 -12.86 -17.42 60.84
CA GLY A 390 -13.96 -17.35 59.89
C GLY A 390 -14.12 -15.98 59.20
N PRO A 391 -15.26 -15.77 58.49
CA PRO A 391 -15.36 -14.77 57.45
C PRO A 391 -15.78 -13.39 58.00
N GLY A 392 -15.06 -12.33 57.62
CA GLY A 392 -15.53 -10.94 57.71
C GLY A 392 -14.43 -9.89 57.88
N GLY A 393 -14.32 -8.96 56.91
CA GLY A 393 -13.74 -7.62 57.12
C GLY A 393 -12.37 -7.33 56.47
N PRO A 394 -12.06 -6.04 56.18
CA PRO A 394 -11.38 -5.58 54.95
C PRO A 394 -9.86 -5.37 55.09
N TRP A 395 -9.12 -5.53 53.99
CA TRP A 395 -7.70 -5.22 53.91
C TRP A 395 -7.47 -3.73 53.70
N GLY A 396 -6.65 -3.15 54.57
CA GLY A 396 -6.24 -1.76 54.58
C GLY A 396 -5.03 -1.47 53.68
N GLU A 397 -4.89 -0.17 53.44
CA GLU A 397 -3.88 0.55 52.68
C GLU A 397 -2.44 0.28 53.15
N GLY A 398 -1.53 0.14 52.18
CA GLY A 398 -0.08 0.15 52.36
C GLY A 398 0.56 1.14 51.40
N ASN A 399 0.90 2.32 51.92
CA ASN A 399 1.56 3.44 51.23
C ASN A 399 2.97 3.09 50.73
N LEU A 400 3.28 3.44 49.48
CA LEU A 400 4.64 3.76 49.01
C LEU A 400 4.74 5.28 48.92
N ALA A 401 5.55 5.88 49.79
CA ALA A 401 5.82 7.32 49.80
C ALA A 401 6.90 7.67 48.76
N PHE A 402 6.60 8.65 47.90
CA PHE A 402 7.57 9.27 46.98
C PHE A 402 8.18 10.54 47.61
N ASP A 403 9.46 10.77 47.33
CA ASP A 403 10.22 11.95 47.77
C ASP A 403 9.87 13.17 46.88
N PRO A 404 9.29 14.26 47.41
CA PRO A 404 8.76 15.38 46.61
C PRO A 404 9.83 16.38 46.17
N GLY A 405 11.09 15.98 46.04
CA GLY A 405 12.22 16.84 45.67
C GLY A 405 12.49 16.99 44.17
N GLU A 406 11.87 16.20 43.29
CA GLU A 406 12.24 16.12 41.86
C GLU A 406 11.34 16.87 40.88
N PHE A 407 10.26 17.53 41.34
CA PHE A 407 9.38 18.30 40.47
C PHE A 407 9.47 19.80 40.74
N GLY A 408 9.84 20.56 39.71
CA GLY A 408 9.83 22.03 39.73
C GLY A 408 8.42 22.62 39.89
N PRO A 409 8.30 23.92 40.24
CA PRO A 409 7.13 24.50 40.89
C PRO A 409 5.90 24.81 40.01
N ASP A 410 5.81 24.29 38.78
CA ASP A 410 4.84 24.80 37.77
C ASP A 410 3.65 23.86 37.46
N PHE A 411 3.28 22.93 38.35
CA PHE A 411 2.07 22.11 38.17
C PHE A 411 1.10 22.25 39.35
N PRO A 412 -0.12 22.78 39.14
CA PRO A 412 -1.13 22.86 40.18
C PRO A 412 -1.82 21.49 40.32
N LEU A 413 -1.71 20.89 41.51
CA LEU A 413 -2.47 19.69 41.89
C LEU A 413 -3.87 20.10 42.38
N GLY A 414 -4.90 19.35 41.97
CA GLY A 414 -6.21 19.37 42.63
C GLY A 414 -6.12 18.83 44.07
N PRO A 415 -7.13 19.09 44.93
CA PRO A 415 -7.08 18.77 46.35
C PRO A 415 -6.91 17.27 46.67
N ASP A 416 -7.18 16.40 45.68
CA ASP A 416 -7.27 14.95 45.88
C ASP A 416 -6.19 14.18 45.08
N GLY A 417 -5.32 14.88 44.35
CA GLY A 417 -4.13 14.26 43.72
C GLY A 417 -4.39 13.32 42.53
N GLU A 418 -5.62 13.22 42.00
CA GLU A 418 -5.93 12.44 40.78
C GLU A 418 -6.24 13.34 39.57
N PHE A 419 -5.91 12.87 38.36
CA PHE A 419 -6.22 13.54 37.09
C PHE A 419 -7.74 13.57 36.86
N GLY A 420 -8.32 14.77 36.76
CA GLY A 420 -9.74 14.99 36.43
C GLY A 420 -9.95 16.29 35.65
N PRO A 421 -11.08 16.44 34.93
CA PRO A 421 -11.34 17.62 34.09
C PRO A 421 -11.43 18.90 34.93
N GLU A 422 -11.04 20.04 34.34
CA GLU A 422 -11.01 21.30 35.08
C GLU A 422 -12.41 21.73 35.56
N PRO A 423 -12.52 22.48 36.68
CA PRO A 423 -13.80 22.81 37.32
C PRO A 423 -14.81 23.60 36.46
N GLY A 424 -14.43 24.04 35.25
CA GLY A 424 -15.29 24.78 34.32
C GLY A 424 -16.08 23.92 33.32
N GLU A 425 -15.70 22.66 33.13
CA GLU A 425 -16.19 21.77 32.05
C GLU A 425 -17.34 20.84 32.49
N LEU A 426 -17.72 20.91 33.76
CA LEU A 426 -18.86 20.18 34.29
C LEU A 426 -20.13 21.05 34.23
N GLY A 427 -21.26 20.41 33.91
CA GLY A 427 -22.58 20.98 34.11
C GLY A 427 -22.92 21.16 35.60
N PRO A 428 -23.95 21.95 35.95
CA PRO A 428 -24.38 22.16 37.33
C PRO A 428 -24.83 20.87 38.06
N ASP A 429 -25.01 19.78 37.31
CA ASP A 429 -25.34 18.44 37.77
C ASP A 429 -24.11 17.50 37.85
N GLY A 430 -22.90 18.01 37.62
CA GLY A 430 -21.66 17.22 37.70
C GLY A 430 -21.48 16.24 36.55
N LYS A 431 -22.27 16.36 35.48
CA LYS A 431 -22.13 15.59 34.25
C LYS A 431 -21.36 16.38 33.20
N PHE A 432 -20.65 15.66 32.34
CA PHE A 432 -19.89 16.21 31.22
C PHE A 432 -20.81 16.93 30.22
N ASP A 433 -20.47 18.17 29.87
CA ASP A 433 -21.25 19.02 28.95
C ASP A 433 -20.46 19.25 27.64
N PRO A 434 -20.85 18.58 26.52
CA PRO A 434 -20.13 18.63 25.25
C PRO A 434 -20.07 20.03 24.61
N SER A 435 -20.95 20.96 25.03
CA SER A 435 -21.02 22.31 24.48
C SER A 435 -19.86 23.22 24.89
N LYS A 436 -18.97 22.72 25.77
CA LYS A 436 -17.84 23.47 26.33
C LYS A 436 -16.46 23.02 25.82
N LEU A 437 -16.40 22.08 24.88
CA LEU A 437 -15.14 21.58 24.31
C LEU A 437 -14.48 22.59 23.37
N GLY A 438 -13.15 22.66 23.43
CA GLY A 438 -12.33 23.46 22.51
C GLY A 438 -12.25 22.83 21.10
N PRO A 439 -11.85 23.60 20.07
CA PRO A 439 -11.82 23.14 18.67
C PRO A 439 -10.93 21.91 18.43
N GLU A 440 -9.83 21.77 19.17
CA GLU A 440 -8.90 20.63 19.03
C GLU A 440 -9.47 19.34 19.62
N SER A 441 -10.17 19.42 20.75
CA SER A 441 -10.86 18.27 21.37
C SER A 441 -12.07 17.83 20.55
N LEU A 442 -12.75 18.77 19.89
CA LEU A 442 -13.81 18.47 18.91
C LEU A 442 -13.27 17.82 17.64
N ALA A 443 -12.08 18.21 17.18
CA ALA A 443 -11.41 17.55 16.04
C ALA A 443 -10.96 16.12 16.39
N MET A 444 -10.46 15.91 17.60
CA MET A 444 -10.04 14.58 18.09
C MET A 444 -11.24 13.64 18.29
N LEU A 445 -12.37 14.15 18.79
CA LEU A 445 -13.62 13.37 18.87
C LEU A 445 -14.21 13.10 17.48
N ALA A 446 -14.08 14.04 16.53
CA ALA A 446 -14.50 13.83 15.14
C ALA A 446 -13.64 12.79 14.42
N ASP A 447 -12.34 12.69 14.70
CA ASP A 447 -11.46 11.65 14.13
C ASP A 447 -11.75 10.25 14.71
N ILE A 448 -12.19 10.17 15.98
CA ILE A 448 -12.61 8.92 16.63
C ILE A 448 -14.02 8.50 16.16
N GLU A 449 -14.97 9.43 16.03
CA GLU A 449 -16.31 9.11 15.54
C GLU A 449 -16.36 8.87 14.01
N ALA A 450 -15.50 9.50 13.21
CA ALA A 450 -15.47 9.28 11.76
C ALA A 450 -14.90 7.91 11.36
N SER A 451 -14.06 7.30 12.21
CA SER A 451 -13.47 5.98 11.98
C SER A 451 -14.30 4.83 12.56
N ASP A 452 -15.18 5.10 13.55
CA ASP A 452 -16.03 4.12 14.25
C ASP A 452 -17.54 4.25 14.02
N LEU A 453 -17.98 4.94 12.94
CA LEU A 453 -19.35 4.79 12.42
C LEU A 453 -19.52 3.43 11.74
N ALA A 454 -19.30 2.34 12.48
CA ALA A 454 -19.75 1.01 12.10
C ALA A 454 -21.27 1.08 11.89
N LEU A 455 -21.73 0.61 10.72
CA LEU A 455 -23.15 0.37 10.49
C LEU A 455 -23.65 -0.53 11.63
N ASP A 456 -24.58 -0.03 12.45
CA ASP A 456 -25.17 -0.81 13.53
C ASP A 456 -25.60 -2.18 12.98
N ALA A 457 -25.26 -3.27 13.66
CA ALA A 457 -25.66 -4.62 13.28
C ALA A 457 -27.19 -4.71 13.05
N SER A 458 -27.97 -3.79 13.63
CA SER A 458 -29.40 -3.61 13.42
C SER A 458 -29.81 -3.21 11.97
N LEU A 459 -28.93 -2.63 11.15
CA LEU A 459 -29.24 -2.26 9.76
C LEU A 459 -29.47 -3.50 8.89
N GLY A 460 -28.66 -4.54 9.06
CA GLY A 460 -28.87 -5.82 8.39
C GLY A 460 -30.23 -6.44 8.76
N ASP A 461 -30.58 -6.39 10.04
CA ASP A 461 -31.87 -6.88 10.54
C ASP A 461 -33.06 -6.08 9.99
N THR A 462 -32.89 -4.78 9.75
CA THR A 462 -33.90 -3.91 9.13
C THR A 462 -34.23 -4.36 7.70
N PHE A 463 -33.22 -4.72 6.91
CA PHE A 463 -33.43 -5.27 5.57
C PHE A 463 -34.01 -6.68 5.58
N VAL A 464 -33.58 -7.54 6.52
CA VAL A 464 -34.15 -8.88 6.71
C VAL A 464 -35.64 -8.83 7.05
N GLN A 465 -36.06 -7.83 7.83
CA GLN A 465 -37.48 -7.59 8.16
C GLN A 465 -38.28 -6.96 7.01
N GLY A 466 -37.64 -6.69 5.86
CA GLY A 466 -38.27 -6.11 4.67
C GLY A 466 -38.51 -4.60 4.76
N ASN A 467 -37.92 -3.91 5.74
CA ASN A 467 -38.09 -2.48 5.92
C ASN A 467 -37.03 -1.68 5.13
N PHE A 468 -37.08 -1.82 3.80
CA PHE A 468 -36.07 -1.26 2.90
C PHE A 468 -35.98 0.27 2.94
N ASP A 469 -37.10 0.97 3.05
CA ASP A 469 -37.08 2.44 3.03
C ASP A 469 -36.39 3.01 4.29
N LEU A 470 -36.63 2.42 5.46
CA LEU A 470 -35.91 2.82 6.68
C LEU A 470 -34.42 2.49 6.58
N GLY A 471 -34.08 1.28 6.14
CA GLY A 471 -32.69 0.84 6.02
C GLY A 471 -31.89 1.67 5.01
N LEU A 472 -32.49 2.00 3.85
CA LEU A 472 -31.87 2.85 2.83
C LEU A 472 -31.66 4.27 3.33
N ASP A 473 -32.65 4.85 4.00
CA ASP A 473 -32.55 6.21 4.54
C ASP A 473 -31.45 6.31 5.60
N GLN A 474 -31.40 5.35 6.55
CA GLN A 474 -30.33 5.28 7.55
C GLN A 474 -28.96 5.14 6.89
N LEU A 475 -28.81 4.21 5.95
CA LEU A 475 -27.57 3.93 5.25
C LEU A 475 -27.04 5.15 4.48
N GLU A 476 -27.90 5.81 3.70
CA GLU A 476 -27.54 7.01 2.93
C GLU A 476 -27.18 8.18 3.84
N ASN A 477 -27.89 8.35 4.96
CA ASN A 477 -27.54 9.36 5.96
C ASN A 477 -26.16 9.10 6.57
N THR A 478 -25.85 7.85 6.95
CA THR A 478 -24.55 7.48 7.51
C THR A 478 -23.41 7.75 6.53
N TRP A 479 -23.50 7.26 5.28
CA TRP A 479 -22.44 7.50 4.30
C TRP A 479 -22.30 8.97 3.90
N THR A 480 -23.42 9.70 3.83
CA THR A 480 -23.34 11.14 3.56
C THR A 480 -22.61 11.86 4.69
N GLN A 481 -22.97 11.59 5.94
CA GLN A 481 -22.32 12.20 7.10
C GLN A 481 -20.82 11.90 7.16
N GLN A 482 -20.38 10.68 6.86
CA GLN A 482 -18.95 10.35 6.78
C GLN A 482 -18.20 11.25 5.78
N ILE A 483 -18.78 11.46 4.60
CA ILE A 483 -18.19 12.33 3.58
C ILE A 483 -18.26 13.80 4.02
N GLU A 484 -19.35 14.26 4.61
CA GLU A 484 -19.50 15.63 5.12
C GLU A 484 -18.47 15.96 6.20
N THR A 485 -18.28 15.05 7.17
CA THR A 485 -17.31 15.17 8.25
C THR A 485 -15.90 15.27 7.68
N TYR A 486 -15.53 14.35 6.79
CA TYR A 486 -14.22 14.37 6.14
C TYR A 486 -13.99 15.65 5.33
N LEU A 487 -15.02 16.14 4.64
CA LEU A 487 -14.95 17.33 3.80
C LEU A 487 -15.10 18.65 4.56
N GLY A 488 -15.48 18.62 5.83
CA GLY A 488 -15.77 19.81 6.64
C GLY A 488 -16.92 20.66 6.08
N SER A 489 -17.88 20.06 5.38
CA SER A 489 -18.98 20.80 4.73
C SER A 489 -20.31 20.07 4.86
N SER A 490 -21.35 20.78 5.31
CA SER A 490 -22.73 20.27 5.31
C SER A 490 -23.33 20.30 3.91
N ILE A 491 -24.02 19.23 3.55
CA ILE A 491 -24.67 18.96 2.28
C ILE A 491 -26.14 18.65 2.59
N SER A 492 -27.03 18.95 1.65
CA SER A 492 -28.46 18.74 1.87
C SER A 492 -28.79 17.26 1.69
N ASN A 493 -29.20 16.58 2.77
CA ASN A 493 -29.74 15.23 2.70
C ASN A 493 -31.23 15.27 2.42
N ASN A 494 -31.66 14.49 1.43
CA ASN A 494 -33.06 14.20 1.19
C ASN A 494 -33.33 12.77 1.65
N PRO A 495 -34.51 12.48 2.24
CA PRO A 495 -34.86 11.11 2.56
C PRO A 495 -34.84 10.24 1.31
N VAL A 496 -34.14 9.11 1.37
CA VAL A 496 -34.01 8.18 0.24
C VAL A 496 -34.96 7.01 0.46
N SER A 497 -35.78 6.72 -0.56
CA SER A 497 -36.69 5.57 -0.55
C SER A 497 -36.47 4.68 -1.77
N SER A 498 -36.78 3.40 -1.63
CA SER A 498 -36.76 2.43 -2.73
C SER A 498 -37.63 2.88 -3.91
N ALA A 499 -38.77 3.53 -3.64
CA ALA A 499 -39.65 4.08 -4.65
C ALA A 499 -38.99 5.22 -5.45
N SER A 500 -38.37 6.18 -4.76
CA SER A 500 -37.67 7.31 -5.41
C SER A 500 -36.48 6.86 -6.26
N LEU A 501 -35.70 5.88 -5.78
CA LEU A 501 -34.57 5.31 -6.52
C LEU A 501 -35.06 4.52 -7.75
N ARG A 502 -36.15 3.76 -7.62
CA ARG A 502 -36.75 3.03 -8.74
C ARG A 502 -37.25 3.99 -9.82
N GLU A 503 -37.91 5.08 -9.43
CA GLU A 503 -38.37 6.12 -10.35
C GLU A 503 -37.19 6.77 -11.09
N LEU A 504 -36.13 7.14 -10.35
CA LEU A 504 -34.89 7.65 -10.95
C LEU A 504 -34.32 6.66 -11.99
N LEU A 505 -34.14 5.39 -11.63
CA LEU A 505 -33.60 4.38 -12.54
C LEU A 505 -34.51 4.11 -13.74
N SER A 506 -35.84 4.23 -13.57
CA SER A 506 -36.82 4.16 -14.66
C SER A 506 -36.65 5.34 -15.63
N ASP A 507 -36.48 6.56 -15.12
CA ASP A 507 -36.27 7.74 -15.96
C ASP A 507 -34.96 7.66 -16.74
N ILE A 508 -33.87 7.23 -16.10
CA ILE A 508 -32.59 6.99 -16.77
C ILE A 508 -32.72 5.93 -17.85
N ARG A 509 -33.43 4.83 -17.58
CA ARG A 509 -33.73 3.82 -18.58
C ARG A 509 -34.47 4.40 -19.79
N GLN A 510 -35.47 5.25 -19.58
CA GLN A 510 -36.22 5.87 -20.68
C GLN A 510 -35.36 6.80 -21.52
N GLN A 511 -34.42 7.53 -20.90
CA GLN A 511 -33.59 8.52 -21.57
C GLN A 511 -32.36 7.91 -22.27
N THR A 512 -31.80 6.84 -21.72
CA THR A 512 -30.51 6.26 -22.17
C THR A 512 -30.66 4.88 -22.82
N ASN A 513 -31.81 4.22 -22.62
CA ASN A 513 -32.04 2.81 -22.92
C ASN A 513 -31.13 1.83 -22.16
N SER A 514 -30.40 2.30 -21.13
CA SER A 514 -29.57 1.49 -20.25
C SER A 514 -30.40 0.88 -19.13
N GLN A 515 -30.19 -0.40 -18.83
CA GLN A 515 -30.75 -1.04 -17.63
C GLN A 515 -29.74 -0.96 -16.49
N THR A 516 -29.95 -0.02 -15.56
CA THR A 516 -29.05 0.18 -14.41
C THR A 516 -29.59 -0.50 -13.16
N ALA A 517 -28.70 -1.18 -12.42
CA ALA A 517 -28.91 -1.59 -11.04
C ALA A 517 -28.02 -0.76 -10.11
N LEU A 518 -28.60 -0.25 -9.02
CA LEU A 518 -27.88 0.36 -7.92
C LEU A 518 -27.61 -0.72 -6.87
N ILE A 519 -26.34 -0.91 -6.51
CA ILE A 519 -25.89 -1.94 -5.58
C ILE A 519 -25.23 -1.26 -4.39
N TYR A 520 -25.79 -1.48 -3.21
CA TYR A 520 -25.17 -1.14 -1.93
C TYR A 520 -24.39 -2.34 -1.42
N VAL A 521 -23.12 -2.11 -1.07
CA VAL A 521 -22.23 -3.15 -0.51
C VAL A 521 -21.84 -2.75 0.89
N MET A 522 -22.32 -3.49 1.89
CA MET A 522 -22.12 -3.20 3.31
C MET A 522 -21.25 -4.29 3.93
N LEU A 523 -20.10 -3.91 4.48
CA LEU A 523 -19.18 -4.85 5.13
C LEU A 523 -19.45 -4.88 6.64
N GLN A 524 -19.95 -6.02 7.13
CA GLN A 524 -20.13 -6.30 8.55
C GLN A 524 -18.97 -7.16 9.06
N GLU A 525 -18.76 -7.25 10.38
CA GLU A 525 -17.64 -8.01 10.96
C GLU A 525 -17.57 -9.46 10.44
N GLN A 526 -18.73 -10.15 10.39
CA GLN A 526 -18.82 -11.59 10.08
C GLN A 526 -19.56 -11.90 8.76
N GLN A 527 -20.04 -10.87 8.05
CA GLN A 527 -20.83 -11.05 6.83
C GLN A 527 -20.75 -9.82 5.93
N THR A 528 -21.20 -9.96 4.68
CA THR A 528 -21.31 -8.86 3.74
C THR A 528 -22.72 -8.84 3.17
N ASP A 529 -23.37 -7.69 3.26
CA ASP A 529 -24.76 -7.49 2.90
C ASP A 529 -24.86 -6.67 1.61
N LEU A 530 -25.69 -7.13 0.68
CA LEU A 530 -25.91 -6.55 -0.64
C LEU A 530 -27.38 -6.15 -0.76
N VAL A 531 -27.64 -4.86 -1.03
CA VAL A 531 -28.97 -4.37 -1.38
C VAL A 531 -28.97 -3.90 -2.83
N VAL A 532 -29.86 -4.44 -3.64
CA VAL A 532 -29.96 -4.11 -5.07
C VAL A 532 -31.30 -3.46 -5.36
N ILE A 533 -31.24 -2.27 -5.96
CA ILE A 533 -32.38 -1.52 -6.46
C ILE A 533 -32.28 -1.46 -7.99
N THR A 534 -33.41 -1.67 -8.66
CA THR A 534 -33.51 -1.70 -10.12
C THR A 534 -34.68 -0.83 -10.57
N SER A 535 -34.80 -0.57 -11.88
CA SER A 535 -35.91 0.23 -12.44
C SER A 535 -37.31 -0.42 -12.28
N SER A 536 -37.39 -1.69 -11.85
CA SER A 536 -38.64 -2.42 -11.70
C SER A 536 -38.54 -3.53 -10.65
N GLY A 537 -39.67 -3.89 -10.03
CA GLY A 537 -39.69 -4.95 -9.01
C GLY A 537 -39.28 -4.48 -7.63
N GLU A 538 -39.33 -5.39 -6.66
CA GLU A 538 -38.99 -5.11 -5.26
C GLU A 538 -37.47 -5.05 -5.04
N PRO A 539 -37.01 -4.28 -4.04
CA PRO A 539 -35.62 -4.33 -3.59
C PRO A 539 -35.16 -5.76 -3.28
N ILE A 540 -33.93 -6.06 -3.63
CA ILE A 540 -33.33 -7.38 -3.40
C ILE A 540 -32.31 -7.25 -2.29
N TYR A 541 -32.39 -8.12 -1.29
CA TYR A 541 -31.39 -8.26 -0.25
C TYR A 541 -30.69 -9.62 -0.36
N ARG A 542 -29.36 -9.62 -0.35
CA ARG A 542 -28.52 -10.82 -0.33
C ARG A 542 -27.44 -10.67 0.71
N ARG A 543 -27.04 -11.80 1.28
CA ARG A 543 -25.96 -11.87 2.26
C ARG A 543 -24.94 -12.90 1.80
N SER A 544 -23.68 -12.51 1.78
CA SER A 544 -22.56 -13.44 1.70
C SER A 544 -21.99 -13.64 3.10
N GLY A 545 -21.79 -14.88 3.52
CA GLY A 545 -21.24 -15.21 4.85
C GLY A 545 -19.73 -15.02 4.95
N VAL A 546 -19.23 -13.87 4.50
CA VAL A 546 -17.81 -13.48 4.51
C VAL A 546 -17.67 -12.13 5.23
N GLY A 547 -16.74 -12.06 6.17
CA GLY A 547 -16.54 -10.89 7.02
C GLY A 547 -15.78 -9.75 6.36
N ARG A 548 -15.87 -8.56 6.95
CA ARG A 548 -15.16 -7.33 6.54
C ARG A 548 -13.67 -7.59 6.31
N ALA A 549 -13.00 -8.20 7.29
CA ALA A 549 -11.56 -8.44 7.24
C ALA A 549 -11.15 -9.29 6.02
N GLU A 550 -11.91 -10.35 5.73
CA GLU A 550 -11.63 -11.25 4.61
C GLU A 550 -11.83 -10.56 3.26
N VAL A 551 -12.89 -9.76 3.14
CA VAL A 551 -13.18 -9.02 1.90
C VAL A 551 -12.11 -7.96 1.65
N LEU A 552 -11.72 -7.18 2.67
CA LEU A 552 -10.69 -6.16 2.54
C LEU A 552 -9.32 -6.78 2.22
N ALA A 553 -8.96 -7.87 2.87
CA ALA A 553 -7.72 -8.61 2.55
C ALA A 553 -7.72 -9.14 1.10
N ALA A 554 -8.87 -9.57 0.57
CA ALA A 554 -8.98 -9.96 -0.85
C ALA A 554 -8.88 -8.75 -1.80
N ALA A 555 -9.48 -7.61 -1.43
CA ALA A 555 -9.38 -6.35 -2.17
C ALA A 555 -7.92 -5.88 -2.29
N ASP A 556 -7.18 -5.94 -1.18
CA ASP A 556 -5.76 -5.58 -1.16
C ASP A 556 -4.91 -6.54 -1.99
N ARG A 557 -5.11 -7.86 -1.86
CA ARG A 557 -4.42 -8.84 -2.70
C ARG A 557 -4.70 -8.63 -4.20
N LEU A 558 -5.95 -8.34 -4.58
CA LEU A 558 -6.30 -8.04 -5.97
C LEU A 558 -5.52 -6.83 -6.48
N ARG A 559 -5.55 -5.74 -5.71
CA ARG A 559 -4.85 -4.51 -6.07
C ARG A 559 -3.35 -4.75 -6.21
N GLN A 560 -2.71 -5.34 -5.21
CA GLN A 560 -1.28 -5.63 -5.22
C GLN A 560 -0.91 -6.48 -6.44
N ALA A 561 -1.69 -7.53 -6.73
CA ALA A 561 -1.45 -8.39 -7.89
C ALA A 561 -1.62 -7.68 -9.24
N ILE A 562 -2.46 -6.63 -9.31
CA ILE A 562 -2.63 -5.81 -10.52
C ILE A 562 -1.50 -4.78 -10.67
N THR A 563 -1.07 -4.15 -9.57
CA THR A 563 -0.16 -3.00 -9.61
C THR A 563 1.30 -3.36 -9.43
N ASN A 564 1.63 -4.49 -8.79
CA ASN A 564 3.00 -4.92 -8.57
C ASN A 564 3.65 -5.34 -9.92
N PRO A 565 4.77 -4.70 -10.33
CA PRO A 565 5.46 -5.03 -11.59
C PRO A 565 5.84 -6.50 -11.76
N VAL A 566 6.18 -7.20 -10.68
CA VAL A 566 6.57 -8.61 -10.66
C VAL A 566 5.36 -9.50 -10.92
N LEU A 567 4.27 -9.28 -10.18
CA LEU A 567 3.03 -10.06 -10.30
C LEU A 567 2.27 -9.80 -11.62
N ARG A 568 2.46 -8.61 -12.20
CA ARG A 568 1.85 -8.17 -13.47
C ARG A 568 2.26 -8.99 -14.69
N ARG A 569 3.37 -9.74 -14.62
CA ARG A 569 3.82 -10.61 -15.73
C ARG A 569 2.93 -11.86 -15.91
N GLY A 570 2.03 -12.14 -14.97
CA GLY A 570 1.14 -13.29 -15.00
C GLY A 570 -0.34 -12.93 -14.78
N ASN A 571 -1.07 -13.89 -14.25
CA ASN A 571 -2.49 -13.77 -13.92
C ASN A 571 -2.74 -13.90 -12.40
N ALA A 572 -1.76 -13.53 -11.57
CA ALA A 572 -1.82 -13.61 -10.11
C ALA A 572 -3.06 -12.90 -9.53
N TYR A 573 -3.53 -11.86 -10.22
CA TYR A 573 -4.77 -11.13 -9.86
C TYR A 573 -6.03 -12.01 -9.91
N ARG A 574 -6.04 -13.13 -10.66
CA ARG A 574 -7.24 -13.95 -10.90
C ARG A 574 -7.83 -14.53 -9.64
N THR A 575 -7.00 -15.07 -8.74
CA THR A 575 -7.48 -15.72 -7.51
C THR A 575 -8.29 -14.74 -6.66
N ALA A 576 -7.75 -13.55 -6.41
CA ALA A 576 -8.43 -12.51 -5.65
C ALA A 576 -9.64 -11.94 -6.41
N ALA A 577 -9.52 -11.72 -7.73
CA ALA A 577 -10.61 -11.23 -8.57
C ALA A 577 -11.83 -12.17 -8.58
N GLU A 578 -11.59 -13.48 -8.63
CA GLU A 578 -12.63 -14.52 -8.61
C GLU A 578 -13.23 -14.73 -7.24
N GLN A 579 -12.42 -14.60 -6.19
CA GLN A 579 -12.91 -14.63 -4.81
C GLN A 579 -13.87 -13.46 -4.54
N LEU A 580 -13.48 -12.25 -4.95
CA LEU A 580 -14.31 -11.04 -4.80
C LEU A 580 -15.58 -11.10 -5.66
N ASP A 581 -15.52 -11.55 -6.92
CA ASP A 581 -16.74 -11.70 -7.75
C ASP A 581 -17.71 -12.71 -7.10
N ARG A 582 -17.20 -13.82 -6.59
CA ARG A 582 -18.02 -14.84 -5.90
C ARG A 582 -18.74 -14.29 -4.68
N TRP A 583 -18.11 -13.39 -3.94
CA TRP A 583 -18.70 -12.80 -2.74
C TRP A 583 -19.62 -11.63 -3.04
N LEU A 584 -19.24 -10.76 -3.97
CA LEU A 584 -19.87 -9.45 -4.15
C LEU A 584 -20.85 -9.40 -5.33
N ILE A 585 -20.71 -10.29 -6.33
CA ILE A 585 -21.50 -10.25 -7.57
C ILE A 585 -22.32 -11.53 -7.77
N ALA A 586 -21.72 -12.71 -7.57
CA ALA A 586 -22.41 -13.98 -7.78
C ALA A 586 -23.73 -14.13 -7.00
N PRO A 587 -23.89 -13.63 -5.74
CA PRO A 587 -25.14 -13.76 -4.99
C PRO A 587 -26.33 -13.01 -5.61
N ILE A 588 -26.07 -11.99 -6.44
CA ILE A 588 -27.08 -11.14 -7.09
C ILE A 588 -27.15 -11.36 -8.62
N ALA A 589 -26.25 -12.17 -9.18
CA ALA A 589 -26.14 -12.37 -10.62
C ALA A 589 -27.42 -12.91 -11.30
N PRO A 590 -28.18 -13.87 -10.71
CA PRO A 590 -29.43 -14.35 -11.31
C PRO A 590 -30.47 -13.25 -11.51
N GLU A 591 -30.60 -12.34 -10.55
CA GLU A 591 -31.55 -11.23 -10.61
C GLU A 591 -31.12 -10.17 -11.62
N LEU A 592 -29.82 -9.83 -11.66
CA LEU A 592 -29.26 -8.93 -12.67
C LEU A 592 -29.52 -9.46 -14.08
N ALA A 593 -29.34 -10.77 -14.30
CA ALA A 593 -29.59 -11.41 -15.59
C ALA A 593 -31.08 -11.43 -15.95
N ALA A 594 -31.97 -11.76 -15.00
CA ALA A 594 -33.42 -11.79 -15.21
C ALA A 594 -33.98 -10.43 -15.63
N GLN A 595 -33.43 -9.34 -15.08
CA GLN A 595 -33.80 -7.97 -15.41
C GLN A 595 -33.02 -7.37 -16.59
N LYS A 596 -32.09 -8.13 -17.19
CA LYS A 596 -31.23 -7.70 -18.30
C LYS A 596 -30.43 -6.42 -17.97
N ILE A 597 -29.92 -6.35 -16.74
CA ILE A 597 -29.07 -5.25 -16.29
C ILE A 597 -27.80 -5.20 -17.15
N ASP A 598 -27.43 -4.01 -17.59
CA ASP A 598 -26.22 -3.74 -18.39
C ASP A 598 -25.26 -2.76 -17.72
N THR A 599 -25.70 -2.09 -16.64
CA THR A 599 -24.92 -1.08 -15.92
C THR A 599 -25.09 -1.27 -14.41
N LEU A 600 -23.97 -1.24 -13.68
CA LEU A 600 -23.96 -1.26 -12.22
C LEU A 600 -23.49 0.11 -11.71
N LEU A 601 -24.34 0.74 -10.89
CA LEU A 601 -23.94 1.85 -10.03
C LEU A 601 -23.69 1.27 -8.64
N ILE A 602 -22.44 1.29 -8.20
CA ILE A 602 -22.01 0.64 -6.96
C ILE A 602 -21.82 1.72 -5.89
N SER A 603 -22.42 1.52 -4.73
CA SER A 603 -22.25 2.34 -3.53
C SER A 603 -21.59 1.49 -2.45
N PRO A 604 -20.25 1.43 -2.44
CA PRO A 604 -19.52 0.55 -1.56
C PRO A 604 -19.15 1.23 -0.23
N ASP A 605 -19.08 0.41 0.80
CA ASP A 605 -18.57 0.80 2.10
C ASP A 605 -17.09 1.24 2.07
N VAL A 606 -16.63 1.91 3.14
CA VAL A 606 -15.22 2.25 3.35
C VAL A 606 -14.34 0.99 3.26
N GLY A 607 -13.21 1.13 2.57
CA GLY A 607 -12.26 0.07 2.24
C GLY A 607 -12.47 -0.54 0.86
N LEU A 608 -13.65 -0.35 0.24
CA LEU A 608 -13.97 -0.84 -1.11
C LEU A 608 -14.12 0.28 -2.15
N ARG A 609 -13.97 1.55 -1.74
CA ARG A 609 -14.07 2.70 -2.66
C ARG A 609 -12.84 2.82 -3.56
N SER A 610 -11.73 2.19 -3.18
CA SER A 610 -10.53 2.04 -4.02
C SER A 610 -10.43 0.69 -4.76
N LEU A 611 -11.43 -0.19 -4.63
CA LEU A 611 -11.42 -1.50 -5.29
C LEU A 611 -11.50 -1.34 -6.83
N PRO A 612 -10.64 -2.02 -7.61
CA PRO A 612 -10.77 -2.03 -9.07
C PRO A 612 -11.93 -2.95 -9.51
N TRP A 613 -13.17 -2.49 -9.32
CA TRP A 613 -14.41 -3.22 -9.63
C TRP A 613 -14.41 -3.81 -11.05
N ALA A 614 -13.85 -3.09 -12.02
CA ALA A 614 -13.73 -3.54 -13.40
C ALA A 614 -12.93 -4.86 -13.56
N ALA A 615 -11.98 -5.13 -12.66
CA ALA A 615 -11.09 -6.28 -12.69
C ALA A 615 -11.60 -7.52 -11.93
N LEU A 616 -12.74 -7.43 -11.23
CA LEU A 616 -13.42 -8.63 -10.70
C LEU A 616 -13.71 -9.60 -11.85
N HIS A 617 -13.70 -10.90 -11.57
CA HIS A 617 -13.69 -11.91 -12.63
C HIS A 617 -14.54 -13.12 -12.23
N ASP A 618 -15.45 -13.61 -13.08
CA ASP A 618 -16.33 -14.74 -12.73
C ASP A 618 -15.76 -16.13 -13.07
N GLY A 619 -14.47 -16.17 -13.42
CA GLY A 619 -13.79 -17.35 -13.95
C GLY A 619 -13.80 -17.43 -15.48
N GLN A 620 -14.65 -16.66 -16.17
CA GLN A 620 -14.68 -16.55 -17.64
C GLN A 620 -14.43 -15.13 -18.15
N GLN A 621 -15.07 -14.14 -17.55
CA GLN A 621 -15.09 -12.74 -17.99
C GLN A 621 -14.85 -11.78 -16.83
N PHE A 622 -14.19 -10.66 -17.11
CA PHE A 622 -14.12 -9.55 -16.18
C PHE A 622 -15.50 -8.89 -15.98
N LEU A 623 -15.73 -8.26 -14.83
CA LEU A 623 -16.97 -7.59 -14.52
C LEU A 623 -17.29 -6.50 -15.53
N VAL A 624 -16.27 -5.77 -16.00
CA VAL A 624 -16.42 -4.75 -17.06
C VAL A 624 -16.86 -5.35 -18.41
N GLN A 625 -16.56 -6.63 -18.68
CA GLN A 625 -17.06 -7.30 -19.87
C GLN A 625 -18.55 -7.63 -19.76
N ARG A 626 -19.07 -7.76 -18.55
CA ARG A 626 -20.47 -8.07 -18.26
C ARG A 626 -21.32 -6.79 -18.12
N PHE A 627 -20.80 -5.75 -17.46
CA PHE A 627 -21.54 -4.52 -17.15
C PHE A 627 -20.71 -3.26 -17.35
N ALA A 628 -21.37 -2.15 -17.68
CA ALA A 628 -20.80 -0.81 -17.50
C ALA A 628 -20.81 -0.45 -16.02
N LEU A 629 -19.79 0.27 -15.54
CA LEU A 629 -19.57 0.49 -14.11
C LEU A 629 -19.54 1.98 -13.78
N GLY A 630 -20.14 2.33 -12.65
CA GLY A 630 -19.96 3.60 -11.96
C GLY A 630 -19.95 3.39 -10.46
N MET A 631 -19.31 4.30 -9.74
CA MET A 631 -19.25 4.30 -8.28
C MET A 631 -19.89 5.58 -7.74
N THR A 632 -20.69 5.47 -6.70
CA THR A 632 -21.20 6.63 -5.95
C THR A 632 -20.88 6.45 -4.47
N PRO A 633 -20.31 7.44 -3.76
CA PRO A 633 -20.16 7.35 -2.30
C PRO A 633 -21.49 7.36 -1.56
N SER A 634 -22.47 8.06 -2.13
CA SER A 634 -23.83 8.19 -1.64
C SER A 634 -24.69 8.76 -2.77
N VAL A 635 -25.92 8.28 -2.90
CA VAL A 635 -26.86 8.79 -3.90
C VAL A 635 -27.29 10.23 -3.57
N ASN A 636 -27.39 10.59 -2.29
CA ASN A 636 -27.68 11.96 -1.86
C ASN A 636 -26.65 12.98 -2.33
N LEU A 637 -25.40 12.54 -2.51
CA LEU A 637 -24.29 13.36 -2.97
C LEU A 637 -24.15 13.43 -4.49
N THR A 638 -25.00 12.70 -5.23
CA THR A 638 -24.88 12.55 -6.68
C THR A 638 -25.99 13.30 -7.41
N ASP A 639 -25.62 14.27 -8.25
CA ASP A 639 -26.56 14.86 -9.20
C ASP A 639 -26.90 13.84 -10.29
N ALA A 640 -28.05 13.20 -10.11
CA ALA A 640 -28.54 12.11 -10.95
C ALA A 640 -29.17 12.58 -12.28
N ARG A 641 -29.18 13.87 -12.61
CA ARG A 641 -29.80 14.36 -13.86
C ARG A 641 -28.96 14.00 -15.07
N TYR A 642 -29.58 13.31 -16.04
CA TYR A 642 -28.94 12.97 -17.30
C TYR A 642 -28.66 14.18 -18.18
N VAL A 643 -27.45 14.23 -18.72
CA VAL A 643 -27.04 15.17 -19.77
C VAL A 643 -26.20 14.42 -20.79
N SER A 644 -26.62 14.47 -22.06
CA SER A 644 -25.86 13.83 -23.13
C SER A 644 -24.56 14.58 -23.42
N LEU A 645 -23.43 13.86 -23.37
CA LEU A 645 -22.09 14.42 -23.62
C LEU A 645 -21.53 14.14 -25.03
N ARG A 646 -22.34 13.56 -25.93
CA ARG A 646 -21.90 13.15 -27.27
C ARG A 646 -21.26 14.28 -28.09
N ASN A 647 -21.86 15.46 -28.02
CA ASN A 647 -21.41 16.67 -28.74
C ASN A 647 -20.94 17.77 -27.79
N ALA A 648 -20.63 17.45 -26.54
CA ALA A 648 -20.21 18.46 -25.56
C ALA A 648 -18.82 19.03 -25.92
N PRO A 649 -18.64 20.37 -25.87
CA PRO A 649 -17.33 21.01 -25.90
C PRO A 649 -16.44 20.54 -24.76
N ILE A 650 -15.13 20.50 -25.03
CA ILE A 650 -14.12 20.02 -24.08
C ILE A 650 -13.11 21.13 -23.82
N LEU A 651 -12.85 21.42 -22.55
CA LEU A 651 -11.67 22.16 -22.14
C LEU A 651 -10.65 21.15 -21.64
N ALA A 652 -9.56 20.96 -22.37
CA ALA A 652 -8.51 20.02 -22.02
C ALA A 652 -7.23 20.79 -21.67
N MET A 653 -6.68 20.57 -20.49
CA MET A 653 -5.48 21.26 -20.03
C MET A 653 -4.51 20.27 -19.40
N GLY A 654 -3.21 20.54 -19.47
CA GLY A 654 -2.23 19.66 -18.84
C GLY A 654 -0.83 20.24 -18.73
N ALA A 655 0.01 19.57 -17.95
CA ALA A 655 1.44 19.85 -17.86
C ALA A 655 2.22 18.57 -18.16
N SER A 656 3.14 18.67 -19.11
CA SER A 656 4.14 17.64 -19.39
C SER A 656 5.47 17.95 -18.69
N GLU A 657 5.68 19.22 -18.36
CA GLU A 657 6.91 19.73 -17.74
C GLU A 657 6.57 20.36 -16.38
N PHE A 658 7.37 20.05 -15.36
CA PHE A 658 7.16 20.55 -14.01
C PHE A 658 8.43 21.24 -13.51
N PRO A 659 8.50 22.59 -13.54
CA PRO A 659 9.62 23.37 -13.02
C PRO A 659 9.91 23.14 -11.51
N ALA A 660 9.04 22.42 -10.80
CA ALA A 660 9.11 22.15 -9.36
C ALA A 660 9.81 20.84 -8.95
N GLY A 661 10.40 20.08 -9.89
CA GLY A 661 11.09 18.82 -9.56
C GLY A 661 10.18 17.59 -9.42
N LEU A 662 8.98 17.65 -10.00
CA LEU A 662 8.17 16.44 -10.27
C LEU A 662 8.59 15.82 -11.61
N ASN A 663 8.41 14.52 -11.74
CA ASN A 663 8.73 13.80 -12.97
C ASN A 663 7.91 14.34 -14.15
N PRO A 664 8.54 14.53 -15.33
CA PRO A 664 7.82 14.95 -16.53
C PRO A 664 6.80 13.88 -16.95
N LEU A 665 5.73 14.33 -17.59
CA LEU A 665 4.68 13.46 -18.17
C LEU A 665 4.70 13.61 -19.71
N PRO A 666 5.66 12.99 -20.41
CA PRO A 666 5.89 13.21 -21.84
C PRO A 666 4.71 12.81 -22.74
N ALA A 667 3.78 11.98 -22.27
CA ALA A 667 2.57 11.63 -23.02
C ALA A 667 1.48 12.71 -23.01
N VAL A 668 1.49 13.65 -22.06
CA VAL A 668 0.43 14.68 -21.90
C VAL A 668 0.20 15.51 -23.17
N PRO A 669 1.22 16.03 -23.88
CA PRO A 669 0.98 16.81 -25.10
C PRO A 669 0.28 15.98 -26.19
N MET A 670 0.61 14.69 -26.26
CA MET A 670 -0.01 13.76 -27.20
C MET A 670 -1.43 13.38 -26.79
N GLU A 671 -1.69 13.22 -25.50
CA GLU A 671 -3.04 13.01 -24.96
C GLU A 671 -3.96 14.16 -25.37
N LEU A 672 -3.58 15.41 -25.07
CA LEU A 672 -4.36 16.59 -25.42
C LEU A 672 -4.59 16.71 -26.93
N GLN A 673 -3.55 16.45 -27.73
CA GLN A 673 -3.66 16.46 -29.20
C GLN A 673 -4.65 15.40 -29.69
N THR A 674 -4.59 14.20 -29.14
CA THR A 674 -5.46 13.08 -29.54
C THR A 674 -6.91 13.35 -29.18
N ILE A 675 -7.17 13.90 -27.99
CA ILE A 675 -8.53 14.33 -27.59
C ILE A 675 -9.08 15.35 -28.58
N ALA A 676 -8.28 16.35 -28.96
CA ALA A 676 -8.69 17.36 -29.93
C ALA A 676 -8.98 16.79 -31.33
N GLN A 677 -8.28 15.72 -31.73
CA GLN A 677 -8.52 15.01 -32.99
C GLN A 677 -9.76 14.11 -32.95
N GLU A 678 -10.12 13.56 -31.79
CA GLU A 678 -11.35 12.78 -31.60
C GLU A 678 -12.58 13.66 -31.39
N ARG A 679 -12.38 14.89 -30.89
CA ARG A 679 -13.45 15.78 -30.46
C ARG A 679 -13.23 17.19 -31.00
N ALA A 680 -13.91 17.52 -32.11
CA ALA A 680 -13.72 18.76 -32.86
C ALA A 680 -13.96 20.07 -32.07
N GLN A 681 -14.70 20.02 -30.95
CA GLN A 681 -14.96 21.17 -30.07
C GLN A 681 -14.07 21.16 -28.82
N THR A 682 -12.82 20.75 -28.96
CA THR A 682 -11.83 20.73 -27.87
C THR A 682 -10.92 21.94 -27.94
N THR A 683 -10.77 22.63 -26.81
CA THR A 683 -9.77 23.68 -26.62
C THR A 683 -8.68 23.16 -25.70
N THR A 684 -7.41 23.26 -26.11
CA THR A 684 -6.27 22.69 -25.38
C THR A 684 -5.33 23.76 -24.80
N PHE A 685 -4.83 23.56 -23.58
CA PHE A 685 -3.77 24.40 -22.97
C PHE A 685 -2.69 23.52 -22.34
N LEU A 686 -1.43 23.81 -22.62
CA LEU A 686 -0.28 23.01 -22.17
C LEU A 686 0.70 23.88 -21.37
N ASN A 687 1.37 23.27 -20.39
CA ASN A 687 2.50 23.83 -19.63
C ASN A 687 2.23 25.24 -19.11
N GLU A 688 2.91 26.28 -19.61
CA GLU A 688 2.78 27.68 -19.17
C GLU A 688 1.33 28.19 -19.21
N ALA A 689 0.50 27.63 -20.10
CA ALA A 689 -0.90 27.96 -20.21
C ALA A 689 -1.81 27.13 -19.29
N PHE A 690 -1.28 26.13 -18.59
CA PHE A 690 -1.99 25.31 -17.61
C PHE A 690 -1.82 25.86 -16.18
N THR A 691 -2.59 26.90 -15.88
CA THR A 691 -2.67 27.56 -14.57
C THR A 691 -4.12 27.67 -14.08
N ILE A 692 -4.33 27.80 -12.77
CA ILE A 692 -5.68 27.96 -12.20
C ILE A 692 -6.36 29.20 -12.77
N ALA A 693 -5.63 30.31 -12.86
CA ALA A 693 -6.14 31.56 -13.41
C ALA A 693 -6.59 31.44 -14.87
N ASN A 694 -5.83 30.73 -15.71
CA ASN A 694 -6.24 30.49 -17.09
C ASN A 694 -7.45 29.55 -17.14
N LEU A 695 -7.47 28.47 -16.37
CA LEU A 695 -8.62 27.56 -16.28
C LEU A 695 -9.92 28.33 -15.97
N GLN A 696 -9.92 29.18 -14.94
CA GLN A 696 -11.06 30.01 -14.58
C GLN A 696 -11.45 30.98 -15.72
N THR A 697 -10.46 31.61 -16.35
CA THR A 697 -10.69 32.54 -17.48
C THR A 697 -11.36 31.84 -18.67
N GLN A 698 -10.88 30.66 -19.07
CA GLN A 698 -11.43 29.95 -20.23
C GLN A 698 -12.84 29.43 -19.96
N ARG A 699 -13.11 28.95 -18.75
CA ARG A 699 -14.46 28.53 -18.35
C ARG A 699 -15.48 29.68 -18.38
N GLN A 700 -15.07 30.90 -18.03
CA GLN A 700 -15.94 32.08 -18.13
C GLN A 700 -16.20 32.50 -19.58
N ARG A 701 -15.22 32.28 -20.48
CA ARG A 701 -15.35 32.63 -21.91
C ARG A 701 -16.24 31.66 -22.67
N GLN A 702 -16.06 30.36 -22.43
CA GLN A 702 -16.78 29.31 -23.12
C GLN A 702 -17.12 28.19 -22.13
N PRO A 703 -18.41 28.00 -21.80
CA PRO A 703 -18.85 26.86 -21.01
C PRO A 703 -18.41 25.54 -21.66
N ALA A 704 -17.69 24.72 -20.89
CA ALA A 704 -17.24 23.40 -21.30
C ALA A 704 -17.80 22.36 -20.32
N PRO A 705 -18.82 21.57 -20.71
CA PRO A 705 -19.39 20.52 -19.86
C PRO A 705 -18.38 19.42 -19.52
N ILE A 706 -17.30 19.30 -20.29
CA ILE A 706 -16.21 18.37 -20.02
C ILE A 706 -14.94 19.16 -19.74
N LEU A 707 -14.34 18.91 -18.57
CA LEU A 707 -13.04 19.40 -18.17
C LEU A 707 -12.07 18.22 -18.08
N HIS A 708 -10.99 18.26 -18.85
CA HIS A 708 -9.94 17.25 -18.81
C HIS A 708 -8.64 17.87 -18.28
N LEU A 709 -8.07 17.30 -17.22
CA LEU A 709 -6.82 17.72 -16.61
C LEU A 709 -5.80 16.57 -16.68
N ALA A 710 -4.73 16.79 -17.45
CA ALA A 710 -3.64 15.84 -17.65
C ALA A 710 -2.39 16.29 -16.89
N THR A 711 -2.26 15.84 -15.65
CA THR A 711 -1.21 16.27 -14.71
C THR A 711 -1.17 15.33 -13.49
N HIS A 712 -0.12 15.45 -12.68
CA HIS A 712 -0.03 14.77 -11.39
C HIS A 712 -1.16 15.21 -10.44
N GLY A 713 -1.82 14.24 -9.80
CA GLY A 713 -2.67 14.49 -8.65
C GLY A 713 -2.51 13.39 -7.61
N GLU A 714 -2.55 13.77 -6.33
CA GLU A 714 -2.37 12.84 -5.22
C GLU A 714 -3.52 12.97 -4.24
N PHE A 715 -4.21 11.87 -3.96
CA PHE A 715 -5.08 11.75 -2.79
C PHE A 715 -4.29 11.08 -1.67
N LYS A 716 -4.06 11.81 -0.58
CA LYS A 716 -3.25 11.36 0.55
C LYS A 716 -4.13 11.07 1.77
N PRO A 717 -3.65 10.20 2.69
CA PRO A 717 -4.29 10.00 3.98
C PRO A 717 -4.44 11.29 4.79
N GLY A 718 -5.38 11.26 5.72
CA GLY A 718 -5.69 12.38 6.60
C GLY A 718 -6.50 13.48 5.91
N GLN A 719 -6.29 14.72 6.36
CA GLN A 719 -7.14 15.86 6.01
C GLN A 719 -7.13 16.18 4.50
N PRO A 720 -8.24 16.70 3.93
CA PRO A 720 -8.35 17.01 2.50
C PRO A 720 -7.22 17.90 1.95
N VAL A 721 -6.68 18.81 2.77
CA VAL A 721 -5.57 19.71 2.42
C VAL A 721 -4.28 18.96 2.02
N ASN A 722 -4.13 17.70 2.46
CA ASN A 722 -2.98 16.86 2.09
C ASN A 722 -3.04 16.39 0.63
N SER A 723 -4.25 16.35 0.05
CA SER A 723 -4.50 15.91 -1.32
C SER A 723 -4.50 17.10 -2.29
N TYR A 724 -3.94 16.93 -3.49
CA TYR A 724 -3.79 18.06 -4.43
C TYR A 724 -3.75 17.64 -5.91
N ILE A 725 -4.10 18.59 -6.78
CA ILE A 725 -3.85 18.56 -8.23
C ILE A 725 -2.71 19.54 -8.53
N GLN A 726 -1.68 19.09 -9.24
CA GLN A 726 -0.53 19.91 -9.62
C GLN A 726 -0.81 20.72 -10.89
N PHE A 727 -0.63 22.04 -10.84
CA PHE A 727 -0.58 22.92 -12.02
C PHE A 727 0.87 23.26 -12.39
N TRP A 728 1.10 23.81 -13.57
CA TRP A 728 2.45 23.97 -14.13
C TRP A 728 3.40 24.85 -13.30
N ASN A 729 2.93 26.01 -12.83
CA ASN A 729 3.70 27.06 -12.13
C ASN A 729 4.01 26.76 -10.66
N GLN A 730 4.24 25.49 -10.29
CA GLN A 730 4.38 25.02 -8.90
C GLN A 730 3.12 25.20 -8.04
N GLU A 731 2.02 25.68 -8.63
CA GLU A 731 0.75 25.87 -7.95
C GLU A 731 0.08 24.52 -7.70
N ARG A 732 -0.32 24.26 -6.45
CA ARG A 732 -1.06 23.08 -6.05
C ARG A 732 -2.47 23.50 -5.66
N LEU A 733 -3.46 22.87 -6.29
CA LEU A 733 -4.85 23.01 -5.89
C LEU A 733 -5.20 21.86 -4.94
N THR A 734 -5.30 22.17 -3.65
CA THR A 734 -5.65 21.18 -2.64
C THR A 734 -7.14 20.82 -2.71
N LEU A 735 -7.51 19.63 -2.22
CA LEU A 735 -8.88 19.10 -2.37
C LEU A 735 -9.94 19.96 -1.64
N ASP A 736 -9.60 20.53 -0.49
CA ASP A 736 -10.43 21.49 0.26
C ASP A 736 -10.70 22.79 -0.54
N ARG A 737 -9.77 23.15 -1.42
CA ARG A 737 -9.85 24.36 -2.26
C ARG A 737 -10.44 24.08 -3.65
N LEU A 738 -10.78 22.84 -3.98
CA LEU A 738 -11.28 22.47 -5.31
C LEU A 738 -12.56 23.23 -5.69
N ARG A 739 -13.41 23.55 -4.69
CA ARG A 739 -14.62 24.39 -4.87
C ARG A 739 -14.33 25.79 -5.37
N GLU A 740 -13.12 26.33 -5.15
CA GLU A 740 -12.72 27.66 -5.63
C GLU A 740 -12.69 27.74 -7.17
N LEU A 741 -12.57 26.59 -7.85
CA LEU A 741 -12.70 26.54 -9.31
C LEU A 741 -14.11 26.85 -9.79
N SER A 742 -15.12 26.81 -8.91
CA SER A 742 -16.53 27.02 -9.25
C SER A 742 -16.98 26.18 -10.44
N LEU A 743 -16.66 24.87 -10.43
CA LEU A 743 -16.96 24.00 -11.58
C LEU A 743 -18.46 23.75 -11.79
N ASN A 744 -19.29 24.10 -10.80
CA ASN A 744 -20.74 24.12 -10.91
C ASN A 744 -21.30 25.34 -11.69
N ASN A 745 -20.48 26.35 -11.99
CA ASN A 745 -20.90 27.55 -12.72
C ASN A 745 -19.83 28.09 -13.69
N PRO A 746 -20.00 27.95 -15.02
CA PRO A 746 -21.00 27.11 -15.69
C PRO A 746 -20.78 25.61 -15.38
N PRO A 747 -21.83 24.77 -15.33
CA PRO A 747 -21.73 23.41 -14.83
C PRO A 747 -20.79 22.53 -15.67
N VAL A 748 -19.86 21.86 -15.00
CA VAL A 748 -19.06 20.77 -15.53
C VAL A 748 -19.77 19.45 -15.20
N GLU A 749 -20.11 18.72 -16.26
CA GLU A 749 -20.80 17.44 -16.20
C GLU A 749 -19.81 16.27 -16.00
N LEU A 750 -18.58 16.41 -16.50
CA LEU A 750 -17.51 15.42 -16.36
C LEU A 750 -16.16 16.10 -16.14
N LEU A 751 -15.56 15.86 -14.99
CA LEU A 751 -14.14 16.13 -14.72
C LEU A 751 -13.34 14.86 -15.01
N VAL A 752 -12.28 14.95 -15.81
CA VAL A 752 -11.34 13.84 -16.03
C VAL A 752 -9.98 14.23 -15.46
N LEU A 753 -9.42 13.40 -14.60
CA LEU A 753 -8.07 13.53 -14.07
C LEU A 753 -7.23 12.34 -14.59
N SER A 754 -6.40 12.57 -15.60
CA SER A 754 -5.77 11.47 -16.35
C SER A 754 -4.52 10.86 -15.69
N ALA A 755 -3.91 11.52 -14.70
CA ALA A 755 -2.69 11.04 -14.04
C ALA A 755 -2.72 11.21 -12.50
N CYS A 756 -3.85 10.87 -11.88
CA CYS A 756 -4.01 10.84 -10.43
C CYS A 756 -3.54 9.52 -9.78
N ARG A 757 -3.18 9.59 -8.50
CA ARG A 757 -3.04 8.43 -7.64
C ARG A 757 -3.85 8.62 -6.38
N THR A 758 -4.56 7.57 -5.97
CA THR A 758 -5.18 7.48 -4.65
C THR A 758 -4.24 6.75 -3.70
N ALA A 759 -4.08 7.24 -2.46
CA ALA A 759 -3.39 6.49 -1.42
C ALA A 759 -4.28 5.32 -1.03
N VAL A 760 -3.74 4.11 -1.16
CA VAL A 760 -4.58 2.94 -1.24
C VAL A 760 -4.59 2.14 0.05
N GLY A 761 -5.76 1.61 0.40
CA GLY A 761 -6.00 0.94 1.68
C GLY A 761 -6.20 1.89 2.86
N ASP A 762 -6.24 3.21 2.59
CA ASP A 762 -6.46 4.23 3.61
C ASP A 762 -7.87 4.80 3.51
N ALA A 763 -8.65 4.68 4.59
CA ALA A 763 -10.06 5.10 4.62
C ALA A 763 -10.22 6.60 4.33
N ASN A 764 -9.29 7.44 4.81
CA ASN A 764 -9.35 8.89 4.61
C ASN A 764 -9.00 9.30 3.18
N ALA A 765 -8.02 8.65 2.56
CA ALA A 765 -7.71 8.85 1.15
C ALA A 765 -8.85 8.38 0.24
N GLU A 766 -9.53 7.29 0.61
CA GLU A 766 -10.75 6.84 -0.05
C GLU A 766 -11.91 7.83 0.08
N LEU A 767 -12.10 8.43 1.25
CA LEU A 767 -13.08 9.50 1.47
C LEU A 767 -12.77 10.72 0.59
N GLY A 768 -11.49 11.12 0.48
CA GLY A 768 -11.08 12.19 -0.43
C GLY A 768 -11.28 11.87 -1.90
N PHE A 769 -10.99 10.65 -2.32
CA PHE A 769 -11.24 10.18 -3.67
C PHE A 769 -12.73 10.08 -3.99
N ALA A 770 -13.53 9.49 -3.10
CA ALA A 770 -14.95 9.30 -3.31
C ALA A 770 -15.71 10.64 -3.22
N GLY A 771 -15.26 11.55 -2.36
CA GLY A 771 -15.74 12.94 -2.26
C GLY A 771 -15.27 13.87 -3.39
N LEU A 772 -14.45 13.39 -4.34
CA LEU A 772 -13.87 14.23 -5.39
C LEU A 772 -14.93 14.96 -6.22
N ALA A 773 -15.95 14.24 -6.72
CA ALA A 773 -16.99 14.86 -7.55
C ALA A 773 -17.77 15.93 -6.76
N VAL A 774 -18.04 15.65 -5.49
CA VAL A 774 -18.73 16.53 -4.55
C VAL A 774 -17.90 17.79 -4.28
N GLN A 775 -16.62 17.64 -3.94
CA GLN A 775 -15.72 18.78 -3.73
C GLN A 775 -15.47 19.59 -5.00
N ALA A 776 -15.43 18.93 -6.15
CA ALA A 776 -15.28 19.62 -7.42
C ALA A 776 -16.56 20.39 -7.77
N GLY A 777 -17.72 20.00 -7.23
CA GLY A 777 -19.02 20.52 -7.64
C GLY A 777 -19.40 20.07 -9.05
N VAL A 778 -18.96 18.88 -9.45
CA VAL A 778 -19.23 18.27 -10.76
C VAL A 778 -20.14 17.06 -10.60
N LYS A 779 -20.87 16.68 -11.65
CA LYS A 779 -21.75 15.51 -11.58
C LYS A 779 -20.99 14.19 -11.55
N SER A 780 -19.85 14.15 -12.24
CA SER A 780 -19.02 12.96 -12.33
C SER A 780 -17.54 13.34 -12.42
N ALA A 781 -16.71 12.56 -11.74
CA ALA A 781 -15.27 12.60 -11.90
C ALA A 781 -14.78 11.25 -12.43
N LEU A 782 -13.94 11.25 -13.47
CA LEU A 782 -13.18 10.08 -13.91
C LEU A 782 -11.75 10.25 -13.43
N ALA A 783 -11.31 9.38 -12.53
CA ALA A 783 -9.98 9.47 -11.92
C ALA A 783 -9.35 8.08 -11.79
N SER A 784 -8.02 8.05 -11.76
CA SER A 784 -7.22 6.84 -11.60
C SER A 784 -6.97 6.49 -10.14
N LEU A 785 -7.07 5.19 -9.81
CA LEU A 785 -6.82 4.60 -8.51
C LEU A 785 -5.32 4.55 -8.17
N TRP A 786 -4.46 4.36 -9.18
CA TRP A 786 -3.00 4.28 -9.05
C TRP A 786 -2.30 4.99 -10.21
N TYR A 787 -0.97 5.13 -10.12
CA TYR A 787 -0.16 5.62 -11.23
C TYR A 787 -0.20 4.62 -12.40
N VAL A 788 -0.84 5.04 -13.49
CA VAL A 788 -0.93 4.29 -14.74
C VAL A 788 0.25 4.66 -15.63
N SER A 789 0.73 3.71 -16.43
CA SER A 789 1.72 3.99 -17.48
C SER A 789 1.20 5.04 -18.48
N ASP A 790 2.07 5.92 -18.93
CA ASP A 790 1.81 6.92 -19.98
C ASP A 790 1.13 6.32 -21.23
N GLU A 791 1.59 5.16 -21.70
CA GLU A 791 1.02 4.47 -22.88
C GLU A 791 -0.42 4.03 -22.62
N GLY A 792 -0.66 3.44 -21.45
CA GLY A 792 -1.97 2.95 -21.03
C GLY A 792 -2.99 4.06 -20.87
N THR A 793 -2.60 5.17 -20.24
CA THR A 793 -3.47 6.35 -20.08
C THR A 793 -3.81 6.96 -21.43
N LEU A 794 -2.82 7.20 -22.29
CA LEU A 794 -3.04 7.73 -23.63
C LEU A 794 -3.97 6.83 -24.45
N ALA A 795 -3.74 5.51 -24.40
CA ALA A 795 -4.56 4.51 -25.06
C ALA A 795 -6.02 4.54 -24.60
N LEU A 796 -6.23 4.50 -23.28
CA LEU A 796 -7.56 4.47 -22.68
C LEU A 796 -8.30 5.78 -22.94
N MET A 797 -7.67 6.94 -22.75
CA MET A 797 -8.32 8.24 -22.89
C MET A 797 -8.67 8.56 -24.35
N SER A 798 -7.77 8.22 -25.29
CA SER A 798 -8.05 8.32 -26.72
C SER A 798 -9.33 7.55 -27.09
N GLU A 799 -9.38 6.28 -26.70
CA GLU A 799 -10.54 5.43 -27.00
C GLU A 799 -11.78 5.85 -26.21
N PHE A 800 -11.64 6.31 -24.96
CA PHE A 800 -12.76 6.81 -24.14
C PHE A 800 -13.45 8.00 -24.78
N TYR A 801 -12.71 9.02 -25.23
CA TYR A 801 -13.31 10.19 -25.87
C TYR A 801 -13.97 9.87 -27.21
N ARG A 802 -13.39 8.92 -27.96
CA ARG A 802 -14.00 8.39 -29.17
C ARG A 802 -15.34 7.71 -28.84
N GLN A 803 -15.36 6.81 -27.86
CA GLN A 803 -16.57 6.10 -27.43
C GLN A 803 -17.61 7.05 -26.82
N LEU A 804 -17.19 8.10 -26.13
CA LEU A 804 -18.06 9.12 -25.54
C LEU A 804 -18.84 9.92 -26.60
N SER A 805 -18.38 9.95 -27.85
CA SER A 805 -19.12 10.60 -28.95
C SER A 805 -20.34 9.79 -29.43
N ILE A 806 -20.39 8.49 -29.12
CA ILE A 806 -21.41 7.55 -29.62
C ILE A 806 -22.21 6.88 -28.50
N ALA A 807 -21.57 6.56 -27.37
CA ALA A 807 -22.22 5.94 -26.22
C ALA A 807 -23.31 6.88 -25.63
N PRO A 808 -24.40 6.33 -25.09
CA PRO A 808 -25.45 7.11 -24.42
C PRO A 808 -25.00 7.63 -23.05
N THR A 809 -24.10 6.94 -22.36
CA THR A 809 -23.67 7.24 -20.98
C THR A 809 -22.14 7.23 -20.84
N LYS A 810 -21.64 7.89 -19.79
CA LYS A 810 -20.21 7.97 -19.46
C LYS A 810 -19.64 6.59 -19.12
N SER A 811 -20.35 5.80 -18.31
CA SER A 811 -19.94 4.45 -17.92
C SER A 811 -19.87 3.49 -19.12
N GLN A 812 -20.80 3.60 -20.07
CA GLN A 812 -20.74 2.79 -21.28
C GLN A 812 -19.57 3.20 -22.18
N ALA A 813 -19.28 4.50 -22.29
CA ALA A 813 -18.09 4.96 -23.02
C ALA A 813 -16.80 4.39 -22.42
N LEU A 814 -16.66 4.45 -21.09
CA LEU A 814 -15.51 3.91 -20.37
C LEU A 814 -15.39 2.39 -20.56
N ARG A 815 -16.50 1.66 -20.38
CA ARG A 815 -16.55 0.21 -20.63
C ARG A 815 -16.05 -0.12 -22.03
N GLN A 816 -16.55 0.55 -23.06
CA GLN A 816 -16.15 0.24 -24.44
C GLN A 816 -14.67 0.49 -24.70
N ALA A 817 -14.07 1.48 -24.03
CA ALA A 817 -12.63 1.69 -24.08
C ALA A 817 -11.84 0.58 -23.39
N GLN A 818 -12.27 0.18 -22.18
CA GLN A 818 -11.68 -0.93 -21.43
C GLN A 818 -11.78 -2.25 -22.22
N MET A 819 -12.94 -2.53 -22.82
CA MET A 819 -13.15 -3.68 -23.72
C MET A 819 -12.20 -3.68 -24.91
N ALA A 820 -11.99 -2.52 -25.54
CA ALA A 820 -11.11 -2.43 -26.69
C ALA A 820 -9.64 -2.74 -26.33
N MET A 821 -9.20 -2.39 -25.11
CA MET A 821 -7.88 -2.75 -24.60
C MET A 821 -7.79 -4.24 -24.24
N ILE A 822 -8.80 -4.79 -23.56
CA ILE A 822 -8.88 -6.23 -23.21
C ILE A 822 -8.80 -7.11 -24.46
N GLU A 823 -9.51 -6.71 -25.53
CA GLU A 823 -9.59 -7.45 -26.79
C GLU A 823 -8.39 -7.19 -27.73
N GLY A 824 -7.44 -6.32 -27.34
CA GLY A 824 -6.29 -5.95 -28.16
C GLY A 824 -6.64 -5.12 -29.40
N ARG A 825 -7.85 -4.56 -29.48
CA ARG A 825 -8.25 -3.59 -30.52
C ARG A 825 -7.55 -2.24 -30.32
N VAL A 826 -7.18 -1.92 -29.08
CA VAL A 826 -6.29 -0.81 -28.74
C VAL A 826 -4.98 -1.38 -28.22
N ARG A 827 -3.88 -1.11 -28.91
CA ARG A 827 -2.55 -1.68 -28.60
C ARG A 827 -1.42 -0.82 -29.15
N VAL A 828 -0.25 -0.94 -28.54
CA VAL A 828 0.98 -0.33 -29.04
C VAL A 828 1.61 -1.26 -30.10
N GLU A 829 1.87 -0.74 -31.31
CA GLU A 829 2.58 -1.43 -32.38
C GLU A 829 3.70 -0.54 -32.95
N GLY A 830 4.94 -0.98 -32.80
CA GLY A 830 6.11 -0.17 -33.16
C GLY A 830 6.12 1.13 -32.37
N SER A 831 6.35 2.25 -33.06
CA SER A 831 6.30 3.59 -32.48
C SER A 831 4.89 4.21 -32.51
N GLY A 832 3.83 3.41 -32.51
CA GLY A 832 2.47 3.93 -32.70
C GLY A 832 1.40 3.21 -31.87
N LEU A 833 0.37 3.96 -31.49
CA LEU A 833 -0.84 3.45 -30.86
C LEU A 833 -1.86 3.12 -31.93
N THR A 834 -2.25 1.85 -32.05
CA THR A 834 -3.36 1.44 -32.88
C THR A 834 -4.66 1.62 -32.10
N SER A 835 -5.59 2.40 -32.66
CA SER A 835 -6.94 2.58 -32.13
C SER A 835 -7.92 1.61 -32.80
N SER A 836 -9.07 1.38 -32.18
CA SER A 836 -10.12 0.50 -32.70
C SER A 836 -10.75 0.96 -34.03
N ALA A 837 -10.53 2.22 -34.46
CA ALA A 837 -11.14 2.79 -35.66
C ALA A 837 -10.19 3.61 -36.58
N ARG A 838 -8.97 3.93 -36.15
CA ARG A 838 -7.99 4.73 -36.93
C ARG A 838 -6.67 3.97 -37.10
N GLY A 839 -5.93 4.32 -38.15
CA GLY A 839 -4.54 3.88 -38.32
C GLY A 839 -3.63 4.38 -37.18
N PRO A 840 -2.37 3.93 -37.13
CA PRO A 840 -1.49 4.16 -35.99
C PRO A 840 -1.30 5.65 -35.70
N ILE A 841 -1.53 6.04 -34.44
CA ILE A 841 -1.21 7.36 -33.88
C ILE A 841 0.27 7.32 -33.49
N PRO A 842 1.15 8.19 -34.02
CA PRO A 842 2.57 8.19 -33.65
C PRO A 842 2.72 8.43 -32.15
N LEU A 843 3.51 7.59 -31.46
CA LEU A 843 3.89 7.75 -30.06
C LEU A 843 5.21 8.56 -29.96
N PRO A 844 5.48 9.24 -28.82
CA PRO A 844 6.82 9.74 -28.55
C PRO A 844 7.79 8.55 -28.49
N SER A 845 9.09 8.79 -28.54
CA SER A 845 10.10 7.77 -28.21
C SER A 845 9.96 7.42 -26.72
N LEU A 846 9.03 6.53 -26.43
CA LEU A 846 8.83 5.90 -25.14
C LEU A 846 9.75 4.67 -25.07
N PRO A 847 10.21 4.26 -23.87
CA PRO A 847 11.01 3.05 -23.71
C PRO A 847 10.32 1.88 -24.43
N ASP A 848 11.08 1.08 -25.18
CA ASP A 848 10.60 -0.04 -26.01
C ASP A 848 9.81 -1.08 -25.17
N ASN A 849 8.54 -0.76 -24.86
CA ASN A 849 7.58 -1.66 -24.25
C ASN A 849 6.57 -2.04 -25.32
N SER A 850 7.01 -2.89 -26.26
CA SER A 850 6.10 -3.64 -27.12
C SER A 850 5.31 -4.64 -26.26
N GLY A 851 4.32 -4.14 -25.53
CA GLY A 851 3.55 -4.87 -24.54
C GLY A 851 2.05 -4.88 -24.84
N SER A 852 1.39 -5.98 -24.49
CA SER A 852 -0.06 -6.07 -24.54
C SER A 852 -0.70 -5.16 -23.48
N LEU A 853 -1.57 -4.24 -23.91
CA LEU A 853 -2.37 -3.39 -23.01
C LEU A 853 -3.58 -4.13 -22.41
N ALA A 854 -3.69 -5.44 -22.63
CA ALA A 854 -4.83 -6.25 -22.16
C ALA A 854 -4.79 -6.53 -20.64
N HIS A 855 -3.67 -6.31 -19.96
CA HIS A 855 -3.58 -6.53 -18.51
C HIS A 855 -4.42 -5.50 -17.73
N PRO A 856 -5.17 -5.88 -16.66
CA PRO A 856 -6.01 -4.97 -15.86
C PRO A 856 -5.31 -3.71 -15.36
N TYR A 857 -4.00 -3.77 -15.15
CA TYR A 857 -3.16 -2.62 -14.79
C TYR A 857 -3.42 -1.38 -15.64
N TYR A 858 -3.65 -1.56 -16.95
CA TYR A 858 -3.79 -0.46 -17.91
C TYR A 858 -5.22 0.10 -18.01
N TRP A 859 -6.25 -0.72 -17.78
CA TRP A 859 -7.64 -0.35 -18.05
C TRP A 859 -8.54 -0.37 -16.81
N ALA A 860 -8.19 -1.08 -15.74
CA ALA A 860 -8.98 -1.15 -14.50
C ALA A 860 -8.65 -0.02 -13.51
N ALA A 861 -7.65 0.81 -13.83
CA ALA A 861 -7.21 1.89 -12.97
C ALA A 861 -8.23 3.04 -12.87
N PHE A 862 -9.04 3.26 -13.90
CA PHE A 862 -9.94 4.41 -13.97
C PHE A 862 -11.35 4.07 -13.51
N VAL A 863 -11.88 4.89 -12.61
CA VAL A 863 -13.22 4.74 -12.04
C VAL A 863 -14.02 6.02 -12.29
N ALA A 864 -15.27 5.86 -12.73
CA ALA A 864 -16.23 6.94 -12.82
C ALA A 864 -16.96 7.10 -11.47
N ILE A 865 -16.72 8.21 -10.80
CA ILE A 865 -17.26 8.58 -9.48
C ILE A 865 -18.41 9.56 -9.67
N GLY A 866 -19.52 9.36 -8.97
CA GLY A 866 -20.76 10.14 -9.09
C GLY A 866 -21.71 9.54 -10.11
N SER A 867 -22.34 10.38 -10.94
CA SER A 867 -23.36 9.92 -11.89
C SER A 867 -22.72 9.17 -13.08
N PRO A 868 -23.14 7.93 -13.41
CA PRO A 868 -22.54 7.19 -14.53
C PRO A 868 -23.10 7.55 -15.91
N TRP A 869 -24.14 8.38 -15.99
CA TRP A 869 -24.87 8.68 -17.24
C TRP A 869 -24.68 10.08 -17.81
#